data_AF-A0A7R9YTQ2-F1
#
_entry.id   AF-A0A7R9YTQ2-F1
#
_cell.length_a   1.000
_cell.length_b   1.000
_cell.length_c   1.000
_cell.angle_alpha   90.00
_cell.angle_beta   90.00
_cell.angle_gamma   90.00
#
_symmetry.space_group_name_H-M   'P 1'
#
loop_
_entity.id
_entity.type
_entity.pdbx_description
1 polymer ?
#
loop_
_entity_poly.entity_id
_entity_poly.type
_entity_poly.pdbx_seq_one_letter_code
_entity_poly.pdbx_strand_id
1 'polypeptide(L)'
;MPVAGSSADASGQAANASDARQSAGASHPQQQPQQRKPASAAAVSTAPPGSEATGVCGTSFYISPEISNGWASYDEKVDLFSLGVVVFEMWHPFSTGMERVVMLGALRESGKLPERWEQDHPKVAALIRQLMAPNPADRPSAREVLRSELLPPRVEDEQLEALLRSLPDDADMYDRVVDAIFAKGSMRQAAGSAAGLSSSAADLTSGMLDLRPDTVPVQQIPGGPVSTPTVDQDQVIKTVRGVFELHGAGRMVSCMLGFASDGMPPGMVRMLTPAGLLVAARYEMRQPFVLWLASQAVASLNPLGQYTDTGSWESMKRYDVAPVMRPGRGRGLPNSYLQADLDVIHPASLSRTSERLLAEAEVIMCGVQVLESLPELGGFEVRLGHRQLLELLLSALALPKEIATSVMALLGTAGKASARQLESTATVGAGDLGARAKLWPGIRAGLSGLGLSAEKVSQCRAAILELPGEALAAIDRLRSHMRASARTAAAQASASHALDELQTLTRHLMAWGAPPSCLVIDPLLVRPDAEYYGNCLFELRLTGGESSVLVGTGGRYDALVRKSWGPAAYGAGPPPGAAGLTLNLERIVARLAARRAATLDAGPSAGNGAYDVLVVCRGPAGMMELRMALVAGCWSTGVRATLLARESPTLTEQYEFAAASHIRWLVIVEEERVTTTNTAKVKSLDQKKEISVAVTDVPRYMREALLGQSRSGPGPVVTATRRDSNAVLEQAAQSSSFMSSLGDSRSGPVLAAISTLSPAQQVHVGTSQHLASARDQHNAVTNRDREHHHRRHHHHHHQHQHHRGDHRNDGPAGHP
;
A
#
# COMPACT_ATOMS: atom_id res chain seq x y z
N MET A 1 -1.28 29.48 39.97
CA MET A 1 -0.39 29.73 41.12
C MET A 1 -1.09 29.26 42.38
N PRO A 2 -0.37 28.76 43.41
CA PRO A 2 0.71 27.76 43.30
C PRO A 2 0.65 26.71 44.45
N VAL A 3 1.63 25.80 44.51
CA VAL A 3 2.07 24.94 45.66
C VAL A 3 1.02 24.03 46.37
N ALA A 4 1.36 22.86 46.90
CA ALA A 4 2.52 21.96 46.73
C ALA A 4 2.16 20.57 47.30
N GLY A 5 2.99 19.55 47.01
CA GLY A 5 3.04 18.29 47.78
C GLY A 5 4.41 18.10 48.42
N SER A 6 4.52 17.15 49.36
CA SER A 6 5.80 16.79 49.98
C SER A 6 5.81 15.37 50.53
N SER A 7 6.91 14.64 50.28
CA SER A 7 7.47 13.53 51.11
C SER A 7 6.59 12.25 51.27
N ALA A 8 7.14 11.07 51.60
CA ALA A 8 8.51 10.71 52.00
C ALA A 8 8.85 9.26 51.57
N ASP A 9 10.11 8.84 51.78
CA ASP A 9 10.61 7.59 52.43
C ASP A 9 9.77 6.29 52.32
N ALA A 10 10.28 5.05 52.25
CA ALA A 10 11.55 4.38 52.64
C ALA A 10 11.35 2.85 52.29
N SER A 11 12.19 1.84 52.56
CA SER A 11 13.63 1.64 52.86
C SER A 11 13.89 0.11 52.95
N GLY A 12 15.14 -0.36 52.84
CA GLY A 12 15.55 -1.75 53.16
C GLY A 12 16.05 -2.53 51.93
N GLN A 13 17.21 -3.20 51.90
CA GLN A 13 17.84 -4.19 52.82
C GLN A 13 17.20 -5.60 52.71
N ALA A 14 17.97 -6.70 52.66
CA ALA A 14 19.43 -6.88 52.49
C ALA A 14 19.78 -8.36 52.18
N ALA A 15 21.04 -8.60 51.80
CA ALA A 15 21.79 -9.87 51.90
C ALA A 15 21.28 -11.10 51.11
N ASN A 16 22.05 -12.19 50.96
CA ASN A 16 23.45 -12.42 50.56
C ASN A 16 23.59 -13.95 50.39
N ALA A 17 24.26 -14.37 49.32
CA ALA A 17 24.74 -15.71 48.93
C ALA A 17 24.75 -16.91 49.92
N SER A 18 24.44 -18.11 49.39
CA SER A 18 25.12 -19.39 49.74
C SER A 18 24.94 -20.49 48.67
N ASP A 19 26.04 -21.11 48.23
CA ASP A 19 26.31 -22.54 47.92
C ASP A 19 25.23 -23.56 47.44
N ALA A 20 25.55 -24.69 46.77
CA ALA A 20 26.67 -25.16 45.92
C ALA A 20 26.44 -26.64 45.46
N ARG A 21 27.35 -27.21 44.64
CA ARG A 21 27.62 -28.67 44.37
C ARG A 21 26.70 -29.40 43.35
N GLN A 22 27.27 -30.00 42.27
CA GLN A 22 27.63 -31.44 42.04
C GLN A 22 26.45 -32.33 41.53
N SER A 23 26.58 -33.37 40.66
CA SER A 23 27.72 -33.94 39.91
C SER A 23 27.31 -35.00 38.83
N ALA A 24 28.08 -35.10 37.73
CA ALA A 24 28.51 -36.30 36.96
C ALA A 24 27.54 -37.40 36.39
N GLY A 25 27.91 -37.93 35.20
CA GLY A 25 27.43 -39.19 34.57
C GLY A 25 26.51 -39.00 33.35
N ALA A 26 26.37 -39.91 32.36
CA ALA A 26 27.12 -41.11 31.91
C ALA A 26 26.66 -41.50 30.46
N SER A 27 27.04 -42.67 29.90
CA SER A 27 27.03 -42.96 28.44
C SER A 27 25.89 -43.84 27.85
N HIS A 28 25.85 -43.93 26.49
CA HIS A 28 25.02 -44.75 25.56
C HIS A 28 24.71 -46.23 25.94
N PRO A 29 23.60 -46.83 25.43
CA PRO A 29 23.57 -47.65 24.17
C PRO A 29 22.45 -47.23 23.16
N GLN A 30 22.54 -47.39 21.82
CA GLN A 30 22.34 -48.59 20.95
C GLN A 30 20.91 -49.22 20.97
N GLN A 31 20.32 -49.81 19.90
CA GLN A 31 20.91 -50.47 18.70
C GLN A 31 19.96 -50.51 17.45
N GLN A 32 20.43 -51.12 16.34
CA GLN A 32 19.76 -51.45 15.04
C GLN A 32 18.94 -52.79 15.15
N PRO A 33 18.46 -53.59 14.10
CA PRO A 33 18.80 -53.62 12.65
C PRO A 33 17.82 -54.17 11.53
N GLN A 34 18.01 -53.62 10.30
CA GLN A 34 18.14 -54.30 8.97
C GLN A 34 17.05 -55.21 8.29
N GLN A 35 17.28 -55.42 6.97
CA GLN A 35 16.92 -56.56 6.06
C GLN A 35 15.60 -56.44 5.26
N ARG A 36 15.45 -56.88 3.98
CA ARG A 36 16.32 -57.50 2.92
C ARG A 36 15.63 -57.24 1.52
N LYS A 37 15.87 -57.81 0.31
CA LYS A 37 16.59 -58.96 -0.33
C LYS A 37 16.96 -58.56 -1.83
N PRO A 38 17.60 -59.40 -2.70
CA PRO A 38 18.36 -58.96 -3.91
C PRO A 38 18.06 -59.68 -5.26
N ALA A 39 18.80 -59.31 -6.34
CA ALA A 39 19.19 -60.10 -7.55
C ALA A 39 20.10 -59.25 -8.48
N SER A 40 21.00 -59.73 -9.37
CA SER A 40 21.63 -61.05 -9.62
C SER A 40 22.85 -60.91 -10.58
N ALA A 41 23.95 -61.66 -10.36
CA ALA A 41 25.06 -62.00 -11.29
C ALA A 41 25.89 -60.85 -11.94
N ALA A 42 27.20 -60.93 -12.23
CA ALA A 42 28.33 -61.84 -11.90
C ALA A 42 29.64 -61.07 -12.26
N ALA A 43 30.90 -61.50 -12.03
CA ALA A 43 31.47 -62.77 -11.56
C ALA A 43 32.60 -62.53 -10.52
N VAL A 44 33.68 -63.33 -10.48
CA VAL A 44 34.66 -63.38 -9.36
C VAL A 44 36.11 -63.67 -9.79
N SER A 45 37.07 -62.97 -9.18
CA SER A 45 38.42 -63.47 -8.79
C SER A 45 39.07 -62.44 -7.82
N THR A 46 38.94 -62.56 -6.50
CA THR A 46 39.83 -63.25 -5.52
C THR A 46 41.28 -62.74 -5.44
N ALA A 47 41.68 -62.29 -4.24
CA ALA A 47 43.01 -61.77 -3.86
C ALA A 47 43.96 -62.90 -3.35
N PRO A 48 45.18 -62.66 -2.81
CA PRO A 48 45.40 -61.95 -1.53
C PRO A 48 46.73 -61.11 -1.51
N PRO A 49 47.55 -60.92 -0.45
CA PRO A 49 47.89 -59.53 -0.05
C PRO A 49 49.38 -59.20 0.23
N GLY A 50 49.73 -57.91 0.16
CA GLY A 50 50.95 -57.38 0.78
C GLY A 50 51.61 -56.24 0.00
N SER A 51 51.85 -55.11 0.67
CA SER A 51 52.75 -54.01 0.26
C SER A 51 52.81 -53.66 -1.24
N GLU A 52 51.83 -52.94 -1.75
CA GLU A 52 51.99 -52.20 -3.01
C GLU A 52 51.19 -50.89 -3.01
N ALA A 53 51.67 -49.89 -3.75
CA ALA A 53 51.15 -48.52 -3.66
C ALA A 53 49.90 -48.32 -4.53
N THR A 54 48.76 -48.09 -3.90
CA THR A 54 47.58 -47.51 -4.55
C THR A 54 47.49 -46.02 -4.23
N GLY A 55 47.42 -45.12 -5.20
CA GLY A 55 47.47 -45.28 -6.66
C GLY A 55 47.00 -43.97 -7.26
N VAL A 56 47.84 -43.29 -8.05
CA VAL A 56 47.72 -41.85 -8.33
C VAL A 56 46.47 -41.50 -9.16
N CYS A 57 45.35 -41.31 -8.46
CA CYS A 57 44.04 -40.89 -8.98
C CYS A 57 43.60 -39.55 -8.36
N GLY A 58 44.54 -38.60 -8.35
CA GLY A 58 44.36 -37.20 -7.98
C GLY A 58 45.54 -36.41 -8.55
N THR A 59 45.30 -35.21 -9.06
CA THR A 59 46.35 -34.45 -9.75
C THR A 59 47.46 -34.07 -8.77
N SER A 60 48.68 -34.57 -9.00
CA SER A 60 49.81 -34.54 -8.03
C SER A 60 50.17 -33.14 -7.50
N PHE A 61 49.76 -32.07 -8.20
CA PHE A 61 50.07 -30.69 -7.87
C PHE A 61 49.52 -30.19 -6.51
N TYR A 62 48.39 -30.71 -6.04
CA TYR A 62 47.78 -30.25 -4.77
C TYR A 62 48.39 -30.93 -3.53
N ILE A 63 49.07 -32.08 -3.70
CA ILE A 63 49.59 -32.86 -2.57
C ILE A 63 50.76 -32.13 -1.92
N SER A 64 50.63 -31.82 -0.64
CA SER A 64 51.62 -31.08 0.13
C SER A 64 52.95 -31.84 0.32
N PRO A 65 54.09 -31.14 0.57
CA PRO A 65 55.40 -31.77 0.66
C PRO A 65 55.50 -32.85 1.74
N GLU A 66 54.91 -32.61 2.91
CA GLU A 66 54.96 -33.51 4.06
C GLU A 66 54.14 -34.80 3.88
N ILE A 67 53.01 -34.74 3.15
CA ILE A 67 52.24 -35.91 2.74
C ILE A 67 52.96 -36.65 1.60
N SER A 68 53.51 -35.90 0.63
CA SER A 68 54.30 -36.44 -0.49
C SER A 68 55.57 -37.16 -0.03
N ASN A 69 56.12 -36.77 1.13
CA ASN A 69 57.32 -37.37 1.73
C ASN A 69 56.99 -38.36 2.87
N GLY A 70 55.71 -38.62 3.16
CA GLY A 70 55.25 -39.73 4.00
C GLY A 70 55.54 -39.63 5.51
N TRP A 71 55.77 -38.44 6.08
CA TRP A 71 56.20 -38.28 7.48
C TRP A 71 55.23 -37.50 8.39
N ALA A 72 54.14 -36.93 7.86
CA ALA A 72 53.16 -36.17 8.62
C ALA A 72 51.81 -36.89 8.77
N SER A 73 51.14 -36.64 9.91
CA SER A 73 49.70 -36.89 10.06
C SER A 73 48.90 -35.86 9.28
N TYR A 74 47.73 -36.25 8.76
CA TYR A 74 46.83 -35.33 8.06
C TYR A 74 46.23 -34.30 9.05
N ASP A 75 46.52 -33.02 8.85
CA ASP A 75 46.04 -31.88 9.63
C ASP A 75 45.45 -30.78 8.72
N GLU A 76 44.90 -29.71 9.28
CA GLU A 76 44.30 -28.64 8.46
C GLU A 76 45.33 -27.83 7.65
N LYS A 77 46.63 -27.98 7.91
CA LYS A 77 47.70 -27.31 7.15
C LYS A 77 47.97 -28.02 5.82
N VAL A 78 47.62 -29.30 5.68
CA VAL A 78 47.62 -30.04 4.41
C VAL A 78 46.57 -29.46 3.44
N ASP A 79 45.36 -29.23 3.94
CA ASP A 79 44.27 -28.62 3.16
C ASP A 79 44.60 -27.18 2.75
N LEU A 80 45.30 -26.43 3.59
CA LEU A 80 45.71 -25.05 3.28
C LEU A 80 46.83 -24.97 2.23
N PHE A 81 47.74 -25.94 2.16
CA PHE A 81 48.66 -26.05 1.02
C PHE A 81 47.90 -26.33 -0.28
N SER A 82 46.95 -27.26 -0.24
CA SER A 82 46.07 -27.60 -1.37
C SER A 82 45.28 -26.37 -1.86
N LEU A 83 44.76 -25.57 -0.91
CA LEU A 83 44.07 -24.31 -1.18
C LEU A 83 44.99 -23.29 -1.87
N GLY A 84 46.26 -23.17 -1.46
CA GLY A 84 47.23 -22.27 -2.11
C GLY A 84 47.41 -22.56 -3.60
N VAL A 85 47.48 -23.84 -3.98
CA VAL A 85 47.58 -24.28 -5.38
C VAL A 85 46.28 -23.96 -6.15
N VAL A 86 45.11 -24.22 -5.55
CA VAL A 86 43.80 -23.90 -6.15
C VAL A 86 43.60 -22.39 -6.30
N VAL A 87 44.06 -21.57 -5.35
CA VAL A 87 44.01 -20.11 -5.39
C VAL A 87 44.85 -19.55 -6.54
N PHE A 88 46.04 -20.10 -6.80
CA PHE A 88 46.81 -19.76 -8.00
C PHE A 88 46.06 -20.18 -9.28
N GLU A 89 45.55 -21.41 -9.33
CA GLU A 89 44.88 -21.95 -10.51
C GLU A 89 43.62 -21.16 -10.92
N MET A 90 42.85 -20.65 -9.95
CA MET A 90 41.67 -19.82 -10.22
C MET A 90 42.01 -18.40 -10.72
N TRP A 91 43.20 -17.87 -10.40
CA TRP A 91 43.61 -16.52 -10.77
C TRP A 91 44.63 -16.45 -11.91
N HIS A 92 45.24 -17.57 -12.32
CA HIS A 92 46.12 -17.62 -13.50
C HIS A 92 45.38 -18.24 -14.70
N PRO A 93 45.11 -17.51 -15.79
CA PRO A 93 44.54 -18.11 -16.99
C PRO A 93 45.57 -19.04 -17.65
N PHE A 94 45.14 -20.24 -18.08
CA PHE A 94 45.99 -21.17 -18.84
C PHE A 94 45.44 -21.30 -20.26
N SER A 95 46.31 -21.14 -21.26
CA SER A 95 45.96 -21.31 -22.67
C SER A 95 45.98 -22.77 -23.10
N THR A 96 46.79 -23.62 -22.44
CA THR A 96 46.86 -25.06 -22.70
C THR A 96 47.00 -25.91 -21.43
N GLY A 97 46.61 -27.19 -21.51
CA GLY A 97 46.81 -28.14 -20.41
C GLY A 97 48.28 -28.43 -20.08
N MET A 98 49.19 -28.31 -21.07
CA MET A 98 50.64 -28.50 -20.85
C MET A 98 51.25 -27.33 -20.08
N GLU A 99 50.88 -26.10 -20.45
CA GLU A 99 51.24 -24.87 -19.73
C GLU A 99 50.79 -24.91 -18.27
N ARG A 100 49.56 -25.38 -18.01
CA ARG A 100 49.04 -25.63 -16.65
C ARG A 100 49.90 -26.65 -15.89
N VAL A 101 50.26 -27.77 -16.51
CA VAL A 101 51.14 -28.79 -15.90
C VAL A 101 52.51 -28.23 -15.53
N VAL A 102 53.14 -27.46 -16.43
CA VAL A 102 54.46 -26.86 -16.20
C VAL A 102 54.42 -25.83 -15.08
N MET A 103 53.44 -24.93 -15.07
CA MET A 103 53.38 -23.87 -14.05
C MET A 103 52.93 -24.37 -12.67
N LEU A 104 52.00 -25.32 -12.59
CA LEU A 104 51.64 -25.94 -11.30
C LEU A 104 52.77 -26.81 -10.74
N GLY A 105 53.56 -27.47 -11.61
CA GLY A 105 54.79 -28.15 -11.22
C GLY A 105 55.82 -27.18 -10.64
N ALA A 106 56.17 -26.13 -11.40
CA ALA A 106 57.14 -25.11 -10.97
C ALA A 106 56.74 -24.41 -9.65
N LEU A 107 55.44 -24.12 -9.46
CA LEU A 107 54.91 -23.54 -8.23
C LEU A 107 55.06 -24.50 -7.04
N ARG A 108 54.71 -25.79 -7.20
CA ARG A 108 54.84 -26.80 -6.15
C ARG A 108 56.30 -27.09 -5.77
N GLU A 109 57.18 -27.20 -6.76
CA GLU A 109 58.58 -27.60 -6.56
C GLU A 109 59.49 -26.46 -6.08
N SER A 110 59.17 -25.20 -6.44
CA SER A 110 60.07 -24.06 -6.19
C SER A 110 59.42 -22.83 -5.53
N GLY A 111 58.11 -22.85 -5.29
CA GLY A 111 57.37 -21.70 -4.74
C GLY A 111 57.33 -20.47 -5.65
N LYS A 112 57.71 -20.62 -6.93
CA LYS A 112 57.83 -19.52 -7.88
C LYS A 112 56.50 -19.27 -8.58
N LEU A 113 56.07 -18.01 -8.54
CA LEU A 113 54.95 -17.47 -9.30
C LEU A 113 55.51 -16.74 -10.54
N PRO A 114 54.74 -16.59 -11.63
CA PRO A 114 55.19 -15.83 -12.79
C PRO A 114 55.36 -14.33 -12.44
N GLU A 115 56.55 -13.77 -12.69
CA GLU A 115 56.95 -12.44 -12.19
C GLU A 115 55.97 -11.31 -12.55
N ARG A 116 55.37 -11.34 -13.75
CA ARG A 116 54.36 -10.35 -14.17
C ARG A 116 53.04 -10.50 -13.42
N TRP A 117 52.54 -11.74 -13.32
CA TRP A 117 51.31 -12.06 -12.60
C TRP A 117 51.43 -11.68 -11.11
N GLU A 118 52.61 -11.83 -10.51
CA GLU A 118 52.89 -11.37 -9.15
C GLU A 118 52.88 -9.84 -9.01
N GLN A 119 53.43 -9.11 -9.99
CA GLN A 119 53.38 -7.64 -10.02
C GLN A 119 51.94 -7.13 -10.15
N ASP A 120 51.11 -7.81 -10.94
CA ASP A 120 49.69 -7.50 -11.11
C ASP A 120 48.85 -7.86 -9.87
N HIS A 121 49.22 -8.93 -9.13
CA HIS A 121 48.42 -9.50 -8.04
C HIS A 121 49.20 -9.72 -6.71
N PRO A 122 49.89 -8.71 -6.15
CA PRO A 122 50.83 -8.89 -5.03
C PRO A 122 50.20 -9.41 -3.73
N LYS A 123 48.95 -9.00 -3.40
CA LYS A 123 48.23 -9.56 -2.23
C LYS A 123 47.93 -11.06 -2.38
N VAL A 124 47.61 -11.50 -3.60
CA VAL A 124 47.32 -12.91 -3.90
C VAL A 124 48.62 -13.73 -3.88
N ALA A 125 49.70 -13.20 -4.46
CA ALA A 125 51.03 -13.81 -4.40
C ALA A 125 51.53 -14.00 -2.95
N ALA A 126 51.30 -13.01 -2.08
CA ALA A 126 51.61 -13.12 -0.65
C ALA A 126 50.76 -14.21 0.04
N LEU A 127 49.46 -14.29 -0.25
CA LEU A 127 48.56 -15.31 0.32
C LEU A 127 48.97 -16.73 -0.11
N ILE A 128 49.24 -16.94 -1.40
CA ILE A 128 49.68 -18.26 -1.92
C ILE A 128 50.98 -18.70 -1.24
N ARG A 129 51.96 -17.80 -1.04
CA ARG A 129 53.22 -18.15 -0.36
C ARG A 129 53.03 -18.52 1.10
N GLN A 130 52.13 -17.86 1.83
CA GLN A 130 51.80 -18.24 3.20
C GLN A 130 51.10 -19.61 3.27
N LEU A 131 50.15 -19.84 2.36
CA LEU A 131 49.43 -21.12 2.25
C LEU A 131 50.35 -22.28 1.83
N MET A 132 51.28 -22.04 0.90
CA MET A 132 52.20 -23.04 0.33
C MET A 132 53.57 -23.12 1.03
N ALA A 133 53.70 -22.62 2.27
CA ALA A 133 54.97 -22.70 2.99
C ALA A 133 55.44 -24.17 3.12
N PRO A 134 56.72 -24.50 2.85
CA PRO A 134 57.20 -25.90 2.83
C PRO A 134 57.01 -26.64 4.16
N ASN A 135 57.05 -25.91 5.27
CA ASN A 135 56.83 -26.41 6.62
C ASN A 135 55.38 -26.12 7.08
N PRO A 136 54.60 -27.12 7.49
CA PRO A 136 53.23 -26.93 7.99
C PRO A 136 53.08 -25.98 9.19
N ALA A 137 54.13 -25.84 10.01
CA ALA A 137 54.11 -24.92 11.15
C ALA A 137 54.11 -23.44 10.71
N ASP A 138 54.76 -23.13 9.58
CA ASP A 138 54.87 -21.76 9.04
C ASP A 138 53.65 -21.33 8.21
N ARG A 139 52.74 -22.26 7.91
CA ARG A 139 51.43 -21.95 7.29
C ARG A 139 50.48 -21.36 8.33
N PRO A 140 49.76 -20.27 8.06
CA PRO A 140 48.69 -19.80 8.94
C PRO A 140 47.55 -20.82 9.01
N SER A 141 46.73 -20.78 10.06
CA SER A 141 45.43 -21.47 10.07
C SER A 141 44.38 -20.72 9.23
N ALA A 142 43.30 -21.41 8.85
CA ALA A 142 42.18 -20.78 8.13
C ALA A 142 41.58 -19.57 8.87
N ARG A 143 41.62 -19.57 10.22
CA ARG A 143 41.13 -18.47 11.05
C ARG A 143 42.06 -17.26 11.06
N GLU A 144 43.36 -17.46 10.85
CA GLU A 144 44.34 -16.38 10.73
C GLU A 144 44.33 -15.79 9.32
N VAL A 145 44.18 -16.63 8.28
CA VAL A 145 43.95 -16.18 6.90
C VAL A 145 42.71 -15.27 6.81
N LEU A 146 41.59 -15.67 7.44
CA LEU A 146 40.35 -14.88 7.52
C LEU A 146 40.47 -13.57 8.33
N ARG A 147 41.57 -13.37 9.08
CA ARG A 147 41.87 -12.15 9.84
C ARG A 147 43.00 -11.32 9.21
N SER A 148 43.53 -11.75 8.07
CA SER A 148 44.66 -11.11 7.41
C SER A 148 44.22 -10.02 6.42
N GLU A 149 45.04 -8.98 6.29
CA GLU A 149 44.92 -7.92 5.27
C GLU A 149 45.04 -8.42 3.82
N LEU A 150 45.20 -9.73 3.60
CA LEU A 150 45.31 -10.35 2.28
C LEU A 150 43.94 -10.64 1.64
N LEU A 151 42.89 -10.77 2.47
CA LEU A 151 41.50 -10.91 2.01
C LEU A 151 40.77 -9.55 2.07
N PRO A 152 39.75 -9.33 1.22
CA PRO A 152 38.91 -8.14 1.33
C PRO A 152 38.08 -8.18 2.62
N PRO A 153 37.87 -7.03 3.31
CA PRO A 153 37.12 -6.99 4.55
C PRO A 153 35.66 -7.40 4.33
N ARG A 154 35.13 -8.20 5.26
CA ARG A 154 33.70 -8.48 5.38
C ARG A 154 33.10 -7.40 6.28
N VAL A 155 32.16 -6.62 5.75
CA VAL A 155 31.33 -5.74 6.57
C VAL A 155 30.29 -6.64 7.24
N GLU A 156 30.34 -6.70 8.57
CA GLU A 156 29.34 -7.37 9.41
C GLU A 156 28.44 -6.30 10.04
N ASP A 157 27.16 -6.63 10.30
CA ASP A 157 26.12 -5.64 10.63
C ASP A 157 26.47 -4.79 11.86
N GLU A 158 27.17 -5.36 12.84
CA GLU A 158 27.67 -4.67 14.04
C GLU A 158 28.53 -3.43 13.71
N GLN A 159 29.32 -3.48 12.63
CA GLN A 159 30.15 -2.36 12.18
C GLN A 159 29.31 -1.25 11.54
N LEU A 160 28.26 -1.62 10.79
CA LEU A 160 27.32 -0.68 10.19
C LEU A 160 26.49 0.02 11.27
N GLU A 161 26.04 -0.72 12.28
CA GLU A 161 25.37 -0.14 13.44
C GLU A 161 26.29 0.77 14.25
N ALA A 162 27.56 0.38 14.47
CA ALA A 162 28.54 1.22 15.17
C ALA A 162 28.76 2.56 14.44
N LEU A 163 28.84 2.53 13.10
CA LEU A 163 28.88 3.75 12.28
C LEU A 163 27.60 4.59 12.46
N LEU A 164 26.41 3.99 12.35
CA LEU A 164 25.12 4.70 12.53
C LEU A 164 24.88 5.21 13.97
N ARG A 165 25.54 4.64 14.97
CA ARG A 165 25.59 5.15 16.37
C ARG A 165 26.58 6.31 16.51
N SER A 166 27.68 6.30 15.76
CA SER A 166 28.73 7.34 15.81
C SER A 166 28.36 8.67 15.13
N LEU A 167 27.30 8.69 14.32
CA LEU A 167 26.78 9.91 13.70
C LEU A 167 26.16 10.86 14.76
N PRO A 168 26.60 12.13 14.83
CA PRO A 168 25.89 13.18 15.58
C PRO A 168 24.40 13.25 15.23
N ASP A 169 23.58 13.75 16.17
CA ASP A 169 22.12 13.90 16.02
C ASP A 169 21.70 15.09 15.12
N ASP A 170 22.39 15.24 13.98
CA ASP A 170 21.96 16.02 12.82
C ASP A 170 21.15 15.10 11.89
N ALA A 171 19.84 15.34 11.81
CA ALA A 171 18.94 14.56 10.97
C ALA A 171 19.29 14.64 9.48
N ASP A 172 19.67 15.82 8.97
CA ASP A 172 20.03 15.99 7.56
C ASP A 172 21.33 15.26 7.23
N MET A 173 22.26 15.12 8.18
CA MET A 173 23.46 14.30 8.03
C MET A 173 23.17 12.80 8.17
N TYR A 174 22.34 12.39 9.14
CA TYR A 174 21.91 10.99 9.30
C TYR A 174 21.22 10.48 8.03
N ASP A 175 20.23 11.22 7.53
CA ASP A 175 19.46 10.86 6.34
C ASP A 175 20.40 10.73 5.12
N ARG A 176 21.38 11.63 4.95
CA ARG A 176 22.41 11.54 3.89
C ARG A 176 23.30 10.28 3.98
N VAL A 177 23.64 9.81 5.19
CA VAL A 177 24.46 8.59 5.35
C VAL A 177 23.63 7.33 5.13
N VAL A 178 22.38 7.31 5.61
CA VAL A 178 21.41 6.24 5.34
C VAL A 178 21.10 6.12 3.85
N ASP A 179 20.89 7.25 3.15
CA ASP A 179 20.78 7.30 1.69
C ASP A 179 22.05 6.76 1.01
N ALA A 180 23.25 7.11 1.49
CA ALA A 180 24.49 6.61 0.91
C ALA A 180 24.67 5.09 1.08
N ILE A 181 24.16 4.51 2.16
CA ILE A 181 24.12 3.05 2.39
C ILE A 181 23.15 2.39 1.41
N PHE A 182 21.90 2.86 1.34
CA PHE A 182 20.87 2.25 0.48
C PHE A 182 21.02 2.55 -1.02
N ALA A 183 21.70 3.63 -1.40
CA ALA A 183 22.07 3.93 -2.79
C ALA A 183 23.28 3.10 -3.27
N LYS A 184 24.13 2.62 -2.35
CA LYS A 184 25.28 1.77 -2.67
C LYS A 184 25.00 0.28 -2.41
N GLY A 185 24.00 -0.26 -3.09
CA GLY A 185 23.86 -1.72 -3.31
C GLY A 185 25.06 -2.36 -4.03
N SER A 186 26.04 -1.55 -4.48
CA SER A 186 27.35 -1.97 -5.00
C SER A 186 28.50 -1.55 -4.06
N MET A 187 28.35 -1.77 -2.74
CA MET A 187 29.42 -1.52 -1.75
C MET A 187 30.52 -2.60 -1.81
N ARG A 188 31.22 -2.70 -2.96
CA ARG A 188 32.35 -3.62 -3.16
C ARG A 188 33.71 -2.92 -3.27
N GLN A 189 33.72 -1.59 -3.33
CA GLN A 189 34.92 -0.75 -3.42
C GLN A 189 34.69 0.61 -2.73
N ALA A 190 35.07 0.75 -1.45
CA ALA A 190 35.50 1.99 -0.76
C ALA A 190 35.50 1.80 0.77
N ALA A 191 36.53 1.14 1.32
CA ALA A 191 36.77 1.08 2.76
C ALA A 191 38.28 1.17 3.02
N GLY A 192 38.80 2.39 3.11
CA GLY A 192 40.18 2.67 3.43
C GLY A 192 40.27 3.91 4.32
N SER A 193 41.08 3.84 5.38
CA SER A 193 41.32 4.90 6.37
C SER A 193 40.10 5.37 7.20
N ALA A 194 39.83 4.65 8.29
CA ALA A 194 39.39 5.27 9.55
C ALA A 194 39.92 4.43 10.73
N ALA A 195 41.03 4.84 11.34
CA ALA A 195 41.63 4.15 12.47
C ALA A 195 41.52 4.98 13.74
N GLY A 196 40.99 4.37 14.81
CA GLY A 196 40.95 4.92 16.15
C GLY A 196 39.77 5.83 16.47
N LEU A 197 38.92 5.39 17.39
CA LEU A 197 38.88 5.92 18.76
C LEU A 197 38.11 4.97 19.68
N SER A 198 38.51 4.89 20.94
CA SER A 198 37.97 3.93 21.92
C SER A 198 37.38 4.65 23.14
N SER A 199 36.07 4.52 23.36
CA SER A 199 35.41 4.96 24.59
C SER A 199 34.10 4.20 24.85
N SER A 200 34.04 3.49 25.99
CA SER A 200 32.86 2.90 26.65
C SER A 200 31.72 2.33 25.79
N ALA A 201 31.73 1.01 25.57
CA ALA A 201 30.61 0.28 24.96
C ALA A 201 29.60 -0.28 25.99
N ALA A 202 29.45 0.35 27.16
CA ALA A 202 28.74 -0.21 28.31
C ALA A 202 27.22 0.07 28.35
N ASP A 203 26.78 1.25 27.91
CA ASP A 203 25.44 1.77 28.27
C ASP A 203 24.30 1.40 27.29
N LEU A 204 24.60 0.75 26.16
CA LEU A 204 23.62 0.49 25.09
C LEU A 204 23.32 -0.98 24.80
N THR A 205 24.08 -1.94 25.36
CA THR A 205 23.80 -3.38 25.22
C THR A 205 22.57 -3.84 26.02
N SER A 206 22.00 -2.98 26.87
CA SER A 206 20.69 -3.19 27.49
C SER A 206 19.50 -2.79 26.59
N GLY A 207 19.76 -2.37 25.34
CA GLY A 207 18.77 -1.88 24.37
C GLY A 207 17.84 -2.93 23.75
N MET A 208 17.62 -4.08 24.41
CA MET A 208 16.43 -4.88 24.13
C MET A 208 15.22 -4.02 24.55
N LEU A 209 14.27 -3.79 23.64
CA LEU A 209 13.09 -2.97 23.92
C LEU A 209 12.28 -3.60 25.06
N ASP A 210 12.52 -3.15 26.29
CA ASP A 210 11.78 -3.57 27.48
C ASP A 210 10.35 -3.02 27.34
N LEU A 211 9.41 -3.93 27.00
CA LEU A 211 8.04 -3.65 26.56
C LEU A 211 7.13 -3.19 27.72
N ARG A 212 7.61 -2.25 28.53
CA ARG A 212 6.83 -1.58 29.57
C ARG A 212 5.98 -0.49 28.92
N PRO A 213 4.73 -0.27 29.38
CA PRO A 213 3.87 0.80 28.84
C PRO A 213 4.48 2.21 28.94
N ASP A 214 5.44 2.39 29.84
CA ASP A 214 5.98 3.69 30.26
C ASP A 214 7.19 4.14 29.41
N THR A 215 7.84 3.22 28.68
CA THR A 215 9.12 3.45 27.98
C THR A 215 8.99 3.56 26.46
N VAL A 216 8.00 2.87 25.86
CA VAL A 216 7.76 2.86 24.41
C VAL A 216 6.33 3.29 24.14
N PRO A 217 6.07 4.36 23.35
CA PRO A 217 4.72 4.72 22.95
C PRO A 217 4.06 3.53 22.22
N VAL A 218 2.86 3.11 22.64
CA VAL A 218 2.16 1.93 22.08
C VAL A 218 2.02 1.99 20.55
N GLN A 219 1.92 3.19 19.99
CA GLN A 219 1.84 3.47 18.55
C GLN A 219 3.14 3.16 17.77
N GLN A 220 4.27 2.97 18.46
CA GLN A 220 5.57 2.60 17.91
C GLN A 220 5.90 1.11 18.09
N ILE A 221 5.08 0.36 18.86
CA ILE A 221 5.23 -1.09 19.03
C ILE A 221 4.76 -1.78 17.73
N PRO A 222 5.53 -2.71 17.14
CA PRO A 222 5.10 -3.45 15.96
C PRO A 222 3.77 -4.19 16.20
N GLY A 223 2.73 -3.85 15.44
CA GLY A 223 1.37 -4.39 15.59
C GLY A 223 0.52 -3.73 16.69
N GLY A 224 1.02 -2.68 17.36
CA GLY A 224 0.26 -1.91 18.34
C GLY A 224 -0.95 -1.17 17.73
N PRO A 225 -2.07 -1.02 18.45
CA PRO A 225 -3.25 -0.33 17.96
C PRO A 225 -3.00 1.19 17.84
N VAL A 226 -3.36 1.78 16.71
CA VAL A 226 -3.23 3.22 16.46
C VAL A 226 -4.54 3.94 16.79
N SER A 227 -4.44 5.06 17.52
CA SER A 227 -5.57 5.88 17.95
C SER A 227 -6.12 6.78 16.83
N THR A 228 -6.54 6.22 15.69
CA THR A 228 -7.23 6.99 14.63
C THR A 228 -8.73 7.13 14.93
N PRO A 229 -9.42 8.16 14.38
CA PRO A 229 -10.88 8.23 14.40
C PRO A 229 -11.47 7.21 13.41
N THR A 230 -11.49 5.94 13.82
CA THR A 230 -11.85 4.78 12.97
C THR A 230 -13.23 4.91 12.33
N VAL A 231 -14.23 5.44 13.05
CA VAL A 231 -15.60 5.63 12.51
C VAL A 231 -15.63 6.64 11.36
N ASP A 232 -14.85 7.72 11.43
CA ASP A 232 -14.71 8.68 10.34
C ASP A 232 -13.90 8.09 9.17
N GLN A 233 -12.86 7.32 9.49
CA GLN A 233 -12.03 6.61 8.51
C GLN A 233 -12.83 5.58 7.71
N ASP A 234 -13.62 4.73 8.36
CA ASP A 234 -14.46 3.72 7.72
C ASP A 234 -15.56 4.37 6.87
N GLN A 235 -16.18 5.45 7.34
CA GLN A 235 -17.17 6.20 6.56
C GLN A 235 -16.54 6.83 5.30
N VAL A 236 -15.36 7.44 5.40
CA VAL A 236 -14.65 8.02 4.24
C VAL A 236 -14.24 6.92 3.26
N ILE A 237 -13.68 5.79 3.72
CA ILE A 237 -13.33 4.65 2.86
C ILE A 237 -14.58 4.10 2.15
N LYS A 238 -15.70 3.96 2.86
CA LYS A 238 -16.97 3.48 2.32
C LYS A 238 -17.53 4.42 1.25
N THR A 239 -17.56 5.73 1.49
CA THR A 239 -17.99 6.73 0.50
C THR A 239 -17.10 6.70 -0.74
N VAL A 240 -15.77 6.69 -0.57
CA VAL A 240 -14.80 6.69 -1.69
C VAL A 240 -14.97 5.44 -2.56
N ARG A 241 -15.07 4.25 -1.96
CA ARG A 241 -15.34 3.01 -2.71
C ARG A 241 -16.69 3.06 -3.43
N GLY A 242 -17.76 3.48 -2.74
CA GLY A 242 -19.10 3.57 -3.33
C GLY A 242 -19.16 4.47 -4.56
N VAL A 243 -18.46 5.61 -4.55
CA VAL A 243 -18.37 6.49 -5.74
C VAL A 243 -17.52 5.84 -6.84
N PHE A 244 -16.35 5.29 -6.53
CA PHE A 244 -15.49 4.67 -7.56
C PHE A 244 -16.16 3.46 -8.22
N GLU A 245 -16.88 2.63 -7.45
CA GLU A 245 -17.65 1.48 -7.94
C GLU A 245 -18.87 1.91 -8.76
N LEU A 246 -19.53 3.04 -8.41
CA LEU A 246 -20.63 3.63 -9.20
C LEU A 246 -20.19 4.08 -10.60
N HIS A 247 -18.93 4.54 -10.76
CA HIS A 247 -18.34 4.87 -12.07
C HIS A 247 -17.77 3.65 -12.81
N GLY A 248 -17.91 2.45 -12.23
CA GLY A 248 -17.46 1.19 -12.82
C GLY A 248 -15.96 0.91 -12.67
N ALA A 249 -15.27 1.54 -11.71
CA ALA A 249 -13.86 1.25 -11.46
C ALA A 249 -13.68 -0.06 -10.67
N GLY A 250 -12.89 -0.98 -11.21
CA GLY A 250 -12.57 -2.24 -10.55
C GLY A 250 -11.53 -2.06 -9.43
N ARG A 251 -11.72 -2.70 -8.28
CA ARG A 251 -10.72 -2.66 -7.20
C ARG A 251 -9.49 -3.48 -7.57
N MET A 252 -8.32 -2.84 -7.63
CA MET A 252 -7.02 -3.49 -7.79
C MET A 252 -6.17 -3.27 -6.56
N VAL A 253 -5.89 -4.34 -5.80
CA VAL A 253 -5.01 -4.26 -4.62
C VAL A 253 -3.55 -4.34 -5.05
N SER A 254 -2.79 -3.28 -4.81
CA SER A 254 -1.34 -3.29 -5.05
C SER A 254 -0.55 -3.93 -3.88
N CYS A 255 0.70 -4.31 -4.10
CA CYS A 255 1.58 -4.88 -3.07
C CYS A 255 2.10 -3.78 -2.12
N MET A 256 2.39 -4.12 -0.85
CA MET A 256 2.94 -3.14 0.11
C MET A 256 4.47 -3.04 0.03
N LEU A 257 5.13 -4.18 -0.19
CA LEU A 257 6.56 -4.30 -0.43
C LEU A 257 6.81 -4.80 -1.85
N GLY A 258 7.94 -4.43 -2.42
CA GLY A 258 8.48 -4.98 -3.67
C GLY A 258 10.01 -4.89 -3.68
N PHE A 259 10.65 -5.44 -4.71
CA PHE A 259 12.09 -5.23 -4.90
C PHE A 259 12.37 -3.75 -5.20
N ALA A 260 13.44 -3.22 -4.62
CA ALA A 260 13.94 -1.90 -5.01
C ALA A 260 14.61 -2.01 -6.39
N SER A 261 14.41 -0.99 -7.23
CA SER A 261 15.13 -0.84 -8.50
C SER A 261 15.83 0.51 -8.56
N ASP A 262 16.78 0.62 -9.47
CA ASP A 262 17.30 1.93 -9.89
C ASP A 262 16.17 2.79 -10.48
N GLY A 263 16.29 4.10 -10.33
CA GLY A 263 15.26 5.06 -10.77
C GLY A 263 13.99 5.13 -9.89
N MET A 264 13.90 4.36 -8.80
CA MET A 264 12.88 4.58 -7.76
C MET A 264 13.05 5.95 -7.08
N PRO A 265 11.97 6.58 -6.59
CA PRO A 265 12.04 7.85 -5.86
C PRO A 265 13.04 7.84 -4.69
N PRO A 266 13.71 8.98 -4.39
CA PRO A 266 14.68 9.04 -3.29
C PRO A 266 14.00 8.87 -1.93
N GLY A 267 12.92 9.62 -1.66
CA GLY A 267 12.16 9.56 -0.39
C GLY A 267 11.30 8.30 -0.18
N MET A 268 11.70 7.16 -0.74
CA MET A 268 11.05 5.86 -0.61
C MET A 268 11.70 5.06 0.53
N VAL A 269 10.88 4.48 1.43
CA VAL A 269 11.39 3.64 2.52
C VAL A 269 12.01 2.37 1.95
N ARG A 270 13.32 2.20 2.13
CA ARG A 270 14.11 1.05 1.70
C ARG A 270 14.50 0.22 2.92
N MET A 271 14.58 -1.10 2.74
CA MET A 271 14.93 -2.08 3.77
C MET A 271 15.80 -3.17 3.13
N LEU A 272 16.76 -3.71 3.88
CA LEU A 272 17.44 -4.95 3.51
C LEU A 272 16.72 -6.13 4.16
N THR A 273 16.54 -7.23 3.42
CA THR A 273 16.12 -8.50 4.02
C THR A 273 17.32 -9.19 4.69
N PRO A 274 17.11 -10.18 5.57
CA PRO A 274 18.20 -11.02 6.11
C PRO A 274 19.01 -11.80 5.05
N ALA A 275 18.57 -11.81 3.79
CA ALA A 275 19.30 -12.36 2.65
C ALA A 275 20.07 -11.30 1.84
N GLY A 276 20.19 -10.06 2.35
CA GLY A 276 20.86 -8.95 1.68
C GLY A 276 20.09 -8.35 0.50
N LEU A 277 18.83 -8.73 0.28
CA LEU A 277 18.04 -8.22 -0.83
C LEU A 277 17.45 -6.85 -0.48
N LEU A 278 17.67 -5.86 -1.34
CA LEU A 278 17.09 -4.52 -1.18
C LEU A 278 15.62 -4.53 -1.61
N VAL A 279 14.72 -4.37 -0.64
CA VAL A 279 13.28 -4.20 -0.85
C VAL A 279 12.86 -2.76 -0.53
N ALA A 280 11.76 -2.33 -1.11
CA ALA A 280 11.21 -1.01 -0.90
C ALA A 280 9.71 -1.06 -0.60
N ALA A 281 9.27 -0.12 0.23
CA ALA A 281 7.86 0.09 0.52
C ALA A 281 7.18 0.93 -0.57
N ARG A 282 5.87 0.69 -0.74
CA ARG A 282 5.00 1.50 -1.60
C ARG A 282 5.05 2.99 -1.24
N TYR A 283 5.67 3.78 -2.12
CA TYR A 283 5.64 5.24 -2.09
C TYR A 283 4.39 5.81 -2.78
N GLU A 284 3.98 5.23 -3.91
CA GLU A 284 2.76 5.59 -4.64
C GLU A 284 2.13 4.35 -5.29
N MET A 285 0.89 4.45 -5.76
CA MET A 285 0.17 3.34 -6.42
C MET A 285 0.08 3.50 -7.94
N ARG A 286 0.53 4.61 -8.53
CA ARG A 286 0.44 4.89 -9.98
C ARG A 286 1.66 4.40 -10.77
N GLN A 287 2.89 4.74 -10.39
CA GLN A 287 4.09 4.18 -11.04
C GLN A 287 4.10 2.64 -11.08
N PRO A 288 3.78 1.88 -10.01
CA PRO A 288 3.70 0.42 -10.07
C PRO A 288 2.57 -0.10 -10.97
N PHE A 289 1.42 0.59 -11.01
CA PHE A 289 0.30 0.25 -11.88
C PHE A 289 0.64 0.43 -13.36
N VAL A 290 1.39 1.48 -13.72
CA VAL A 290 1.85 1.70 -15.08
C VAL A 290 2.87 0.64 -15.53
N LEU A 291 3.74 0.16 -14.62
CA LEU A 291 4.63 -0.98 -14.91
C LEU A 291 3.84 -2.29 -15.10
N TRP A 292 2.80 -2.52 -14.30
CA TRP A 292 1.86 -3.63 -14.49
C TRP A 292 1.10 -3.53 -15.82
N LEU A 293 0.68 -2.33 -16.22
CA LEU A 293 -0.04 -2.09 -17.49
C LEU A 293 0.84 -2.44 -18.70
N ALA A 294 2.10 -2.02 -18.68
CA ALA A 294 3.08 -2.40 -19.70
C ALA A 294 3.37 -3.91 -19.71
N SER A 295 3.31 -4.59 -18.55
CA SER A 295 3.47 -6.05 -18.49
C SER A 295 2.24 -6.80 -19.01
N GLN A 296 1.02 -6.26 -18.88
CA GLN A 296 -0.17 -6.84 -19.52
C GLN A 296 -0.11 -6.73 -21.05
N ALA A 297 0.37 -5.60 -21.59
CA ALA A 297 0.61 -5.46 -23.02
C ALA A 297 1.58 -6.54 -23.53
N VAL A 298 2.73 -6.73 -22.87
CA VAL A 298 3.68 -7.82 -23.20
C VAL A 298 3.04 -9.21 -23.03
N ALA A 299 2.26 -9.44 -21.97
CA ALA A 299 1.61 -10.73 -21.75
C ALA A 299 0.61 -11.08 -22.87
N SER A 300 -0.12 -10.08 -23.39
CA SER A 300 -1.11 -10.27 -24.46
C SER A 300 -0.52 -10.73 -25.81
N LEU A 301 0.80 -10.67 -25.98
CA LEU A 301 1.50 -11.22 -27.15
C LEU A 301 1.75 -12.73 -27.09
N ASN A 302 1.60 -13.38 -25.93
CA ASN A 302 1.91 -14.80 -25.76
C ASN A 302 0.67 -15.67 -26.03
N PRO A 303 0.60 -16.45 -27.13
CA PRO A 303 -0.55 -17.31 -27.42
C PRO A 303 -0.67 -18.53 -26.49
N LEU A 304 0.30 -18.76 -25.61
CA LEU A 304 0.27 -19.73 -24.51
C LEU A 304 0.09 -19.07 -23.13
N GLY A 305 -0.11 -17.75 -23.08
CA GLY A 305 -0.43 -17.05 -21.85
C GLY A 305 -1.76 -17.56 -21.28
N GLN A 306 -1.77 -17.89 -19.99
CA GLN A 306 -3.03 -18.18 -19.30
C GLN A 306 -3.95 -16.96 -19.41
N TYR A 307 -5.24 -17.20 -19.70
CA TYR A 307 -6.28 -16.17 -19.61
C TYR A 307 -6.29 -15.62 -18.17
N THR A 308 -5.67 -14.47 -17.99
CA THR A 308 -5.92 -13.62 -16.82
C THR A 308 -7.26 -12.95 -17.07
N ASP A 309 -8.18 -13.07 -16.12
CA ASP A 309 -9.59 -12.62 -16.27
C ASP A 309 -9.75 -11.08 -16.20
N THR A 310 -8.65 -10.38 -16.50
CA THR A 310 -8.57 -8.93 -16.65
C THR A 310 -8.98 -8.56 -18.07
N GLY A 311 -10.07 -7.80 -18.21
CA GLY A 311 -10.50 -7.24 -19.49
C GLY A 311 -9.47 -6.30 -20.12
N SER A 312 -9.73 -5.84 -21.36
CA SER A 312 -8.74 -5.15 -22.20
C SER A 312 -7.95 -4.07 -21.44
N TRP A 313 -6.63 -4.29 -21.37
CA TRP A 313 -5.68 -3.36 -20.74
C TRP A 313 -5.63 -2.00 -21.46
N GLU A 314 -6.10 -1.91 -22.71
CA GLU A 314 -6.21 -0.65 -23.45
C GLU A 314 -7.34 0.25 -22.94
N SER A 315 -8.33 -0.28 -22.20
CA SER A 315 -9.56 0.42 -21.85
C SER A 315 -10.14 -0.09 -20.52
N MET A 316 -9.62 0.41 -19.40
CA MET A 316 -10.03 -0.02 -18.06
C MET A 316 -10.13 1.13 -17.07
N LYS A 317 -10.96 0.97 -16.05
CA LYS A 317 -11.03 1.86 -14.88
C LYS A 317 -10.65 1.06 -13.64
N ARG A 318 -9.74 1.58 -12.80
CA ARG A 318 -9.29 0.90 -11.59
C ARG A 318 -9.20 1.83 -10.39
N TYR A 319 -9.35 1.27 -9.20
CA TYR A 319 -9.06 1.98 -7.95
C TYR A 319 -8.28 1.11 -6.95
N ASP A 320 -7.49 1.75 -6.08
CA ASP A 320 -6.97 1.14 -4.83
C ASP A 320 -7.21 2.09 -3.65
N VAL A 321 -7.40 1.56 -2.45
CA VAL A 321 -7.57 2.32 -1.19
C VAL A 321 -6.74 1.65 -0.11
N ALA A 322 -5.59 2.24 0.19
CA ALA A 322 -4.52 1.60 0.95
C ALA A 322 -3.45 2.62 1.43
N PRO A 323 -2.64 2.25 2.44
CA PRO A 323 -1.55 3.11 2.91
C PRO A 323 -0.40 3.22 1.90
N VAL A 324 0.27 4.38 1.90
CA VAL A 324 1.61 4.58 1.32
C VAL A 324 2.59 4.99 2.41
N MET A 325 3.85 4.55 2.36
CA MET A 325 4.84 4.90 3.37
C MET A 325 5.81 6.00 2.93
N ARG A 326 6.29 6.78 3.89
CA ARG A 326 7.37 7.77 3.78
C ARG A 326 8.39 7.51 4.89
N PRO A 327 9.67 7.90 4.73
CA PRO A 327 10.63 7.85 5.82
C PRO A 327 10.15 8.67 7.03
N GLY A 328 10.64 8.31 8.22
CA GLY A 328 10.71 9.23 9.33
C GLY A 328 11.76 10.32 9.06
N ARG A 329 11.89 11.29 9.97
CA ARG A 329 13.04 12.20 9.97
C ARG A 329 14.12 11.67 10.89
N GLY A 330 15.37 11.58 10.44
CA GLY A 330 16.45 11.04 11.25
C GLY A 330 16.14 9.62 11.74
N ARG A 331 16.28 9.39 13.06
CA ARG A 331 16.02 8.10 13.71
C ARG A 331 14.51 7.74 13.86
N GLY A 332 13.59 8.50 13.27
CA GLY A 332 12.15 8.27 13.38
C GLY A 332 11.63 7.09 12.53
N LEU A 333 10.58 6.41 13.01
CA LEU A 333 9.92 5.33 12.27
C LEU A 333 9.26 5.83 10.96
N PRO A 334 9.10 4.95 9.94
CA PRO A 334 8.32 5.23 8.74
C PRO A 334 6.90 5.70 9.05
N ASN A 335 6.46 6.76 8.36
CA ASN A 335 5.10 7.28 8.45
C ASN A 335 4.21 6.61 7.38
N SER A 336 2.98 6.28 7.74
CA SER A 336 1.99 5.61 6.89
C SER A 336 0.79 6.53 6.64
N TYR A 337 0.51 6.85 5.37
CA TYR A 337 -0.54 7.78 4.97
C TYR A 337 -1.63 7.08 4.18
N LEU A 338 -2.89 7.23 4.57
CA LEU A 338 -4.00 6.59 3.86
C LEU A 338 -4.37 7.34 2.58
N GLN A 339 -4.23 6.66 1.44
CA GLN A 339 -4.46 7.19 0.10
C GLN A 339 -5.50 6.38 -0.66
N ALA A 340 -6.24 7.03 -1.55
CA ALA A 340 -7.07 6.36 -2.55
C ALA A 340 -6.70 6.86 -3.96
N ASP A 341 -6.29 5.95 -4.83
CA ASP A 341 -6.01 6.25 -6.24
C ASP A 341 -7.13 5.69 -7.11
N LEU A 342 -7.55 6.48 -8.09
CA LEU A 342 -8.47 6.11 -9.18
C LEU A 342 -7.77 6.44 -10.49
N ASP A 343 -7.78 5.52 -11.44
CA ASP A 343 -7.20 5.73 -12.78
C ASP A 343 -8.13 5.21 -13.87
N VAL A 344 -8.21 5.98 -14.96
CA VAL A 344 -8.97 5.69 -16.17
C VAL A 344 -7.99 5.60 -17.34
N ILE A 345 -7.86 4.39 -17.89
CA ILE A 345 -7.07 4.08 -19.09
C ILE A 345 -8.01 4.06 -20.29
N HIS A 346 -7.61 4.70 -21.38
CA HIS A 346 -8.36 4.75 -22.63
C HIS A 346 -7.46 4.41 -23.82
N PRO A 347 -8.01 3.84 -24.92
CA PRO A 347 -7.18 3.33 -26.00
C PRO A 347 -6.48 4.47 -26.75
N ALA A 348 -5.32 4.16 -27.31
CA ALA A 348 -4.49 5.11 -28.07
C ALA A 348 -5.14 5.57 -29.38
N SER A 349 -6.19 4.87 -29.84
CA SER A 349 -6.97 5.20 -31.04
C SER A 349 -7.89 6.43 -30.90
N LEU A 350 -8.11 6.93 -29.67
CA LEU A 350 -8.90 8.15 -29.43
C LEU A 350 -8.16 9.40 -29.91
N SER A 351 -8.35 9.75 -31.18
CA SER A 351 -7.70 10.89 -31.83
C SER A 351 -8.28 12.25 -31.43
N ARG A 352 -9.58 12.35 -31.12
CA ARG A 352 -10.20 13.64 -30.78
C ARG A 352 -9.87 14.07 -29.35
N THR A 353 -9.33 15.27 -29.20
CA THR A 353 -9.05 15.88 -27.89
C THR A 353 -10.29 15.95 -26.99
N SER A 354 -11.47 16.23 -27.54
CA SER A 354 -12.74 16.26 -26.79
C SER A 354 -13.17 14.90 -26.23
N GLU A 355 -12.73 13.80 -26.82
CA GLU A 355 -13.01 12.43 -26.35
C GLU A 355 -11.99 12.01 -25.29
N ARG A 356 -10.71 12.33 -25.51
CA ARG A 356 -9.64 12.10 -24.53
C ARG A 356 -9.94 12.78 -23.18
N LEU A 357 -10.37 14.05 -23.21
CA LEU A 357 -10.73 14.84 -22.02
C LEU A 357 -11.90 14.28 -21.18
N LEU A 358 -12.62 13.27 -21.66
CA LEU A 358 -13.65 12.58 -20.85
C LEU A 358 -13.01 11.82 -19.67
N ALA A 359 -11.79 11.30 -19.84
CA ALA A 359 -11.08 10.59 -18.77
C ALA A 359 -10.69 11.56 -17.62
N GLU A 360 -10.15 12.74 -17.95
CA GLU A 360 -9.91 13.80 -16.96
C GLU A 360 -11.21 14.27 -16.29
N ALA A 361 -12.28 14.47 -17.07
CA ALA A 361 -13.58 14.87 -16.52
C ALA A 361 -14.12 13.83 -15.52
N GLU A 362 -13.94 12.53 -15.78
CA GLU A 362 -14.52 11.46 -14.98
C GLU A 362 -13.81 11.31 -13.64
N VAL A 363 -12.46 11.33 -13.64
CA VAL A 363 -11.69 11.27 -12.39
C VAL A 363 -11.89 12.53 -11.53
N ILE A 364 -12.15 13.69 -12.14
CA ILE A 364 -12.56 14.90 -11.41
C ILE A 364 -13.97 14.72 -10.83
N MET A 365 -14.94 14.24 -11.61
CA MET A 365 -16.33 14.04 -11.14
C MET A 365 -16.41 13.04 -9.99
N CYS A 366 -15.64 11.95 -10.02
CA CYS A 366 -15.50 11.04 -8.89
C CYS A 366 -15.03 11.78 -7.63
N GLY A 367 -14.03 12.66 -7.77
CA GLY A 367 -13.54 13.49 -6.67
C GLY A 367 -14.58 14.49 -6.13
N VAL A 368 -15.33 15.14 -7.02
CA VAL A 368 -16.45 16.04 -6.68
C VAL A 368 -17.52 15.29 -5.89
N GLN A 369 -18.00 14.17 -6.40
CA GLN A 369 -19.07 13.38 -5.78
C GLN A 369 -18.67 12.78 -4.43
N VAL A 370 -17.39 12.45 -4.22
CA VAL A 370 -16.86 12.06 -2.89
C VAL A 370 -16.98 13.20 -1.87
N LEU A 371 -16.70 14.45 -2.27
CA LEU A 371 -16.81 15.61 -1.38
C LEU A 371 -18.26 16.03 -1.14
N GLU A 372 -19.12 15.97 -2.16
CA GLU A 372 -20.56 16.23 -2.03
C GLU A 372 -21.26 15.18 -1.15
N SER A 373 -20.77 13.94 -1.15
CA SER A 373 -21.21 12.86 -0.26
C SER A 373 -20.72 12.98 1.19
N LEU A 374 -19.95 14.03 1.52
CA LEU A 374 -19.42 14.32 2.87
C LEU A 374 -19.62 15.82 3.22
N PRO A 375 -20.88 16.29 3.28
CA PRO A 375 -21.20 17.72 3.41
C PRO A 375 -20.65 18.38 4.68
N GLU A 376 -20.33 17.62 5.73
CA GLU A 376 -19.75 18.16 6.97
C GLU A 376 -18.34 18.76 6.77
N LEU A 377 -17.64 18.40 5.70
CA LEU A 377 -16.33 18.99 5.35
C LEU A 377 -16.44 20.51 5.12
N GLY A 378 -17.57 20.96 4.60
CA GLY A 378 -17.85 22.34 4.18
C GLY A 378 -17.69 22.54 2.67
N GLY A 379 -17.35 23.76 2.26
CA GLY A 379 -17.14 24.08 0.84
C GLY A 379 -15.89 23.42 0.27
N PHE A 380 -15.82 23.38 -1.06
CA PHE A 380 -14.63 22.98 -1.81
C PHE A 380 -14.46 23.80 -3.09
N GLU A 381 -13.27 23.69 -3.68
CA GLU A 381 -12.93 24.18 -5.02
C GLU A 381 -12.14 23.11 -5.79
N VAL A 382 -12.47 22.95 -7.07
CA VAL A 382 -11.74 22.17 -8.05
C VAL A 382 -10.88 23.15 -8.84
N ARG A 383 -9.56 23.11 -8.66
CA ARG A 383 -8.65 23.93 -9.46
C ARG A 383 -8.18 23.15 -10.67
N LEU A 384 -8.33 23.76 -11.84
CA LEU A 384 -7.87 23.26 -13.12
C LEU A 384 -6.68 24.10 -13.59
N GLY A 385 -5.62 23.43 -14.04
CA GLY A 385 -4.43 24.04 -14.62
C GLY A 385 -3.98 23.30 -15.86
N HIS A 386 -3.15 23.94 -16.69
CA HIS A 386 -2.60 23.33 -17.89
C HIS A 386 -1.11 23.60 -18.00
N ARG A 387 -0.31 22.52 -18.14
CA ARG A 387 1.15 22.59 -18.10
C ARG A 387 1.73 23.57 -19.14
N GLN A 388 1.18 23.63 -20.35
CA GLN A 388 1.69 24.52 -21.39
C GLN A 388 1.42 26.00 -21.07
N LEU A 389 0.32 26.34 -20.37
CA LEU A 389 0.07 27.72 -19.94
C LEU A 389 1.05 28.15 -18.84
N LEU A 390 1.33 27.27 -17.89
CA LEU A 390 2.37 27.48 -16.89
C LEU A 390 3.74 27.72 -17.57
N GLU A 391 4.15 26.84 -18.48
CA GLU A 391 5.43 26.95 -19.21
C GLU A 391 5.52 28.25 -20.04
N LEU A 392 4.42 28.70 -20.64
CA LEU A 392 4.37 29.96 -21.39
C LEU A 392 4.43 31.20 -20.47
N LEU A 393 3.80 31.18 -19.30
CA LEU A 393 3.90 32.26 -18.32
C LEU A 393 5.29 32.35 -17.69
N LEU A 394 5.91 31.20 -17.37
CA LEU A 394 7.26 31.15 -16.80
C LEU A 394 8.34 31.53 -17.82
N SER A 395 8.18 31.16 -19.10
CA SER A 395 9.09 31.61 -20.16
C SER A 395 8.91 33.09 -20.52
N ALA A 396 7.72 33.66 -20.34
CA ALA A 396 7.50 35.10 -20.46
C ALA A 396 8.32 35.89 -19.42
N LEU A 397 8.38 35.42 -18.17
CA LEU A 397 9.22 36.00 -17.10
C LEU A 397 10.73 35.92 -17.38
N ALA A 398 11.19 35.03 -18.27
CA ALA A 398 12.59 34.85 -18.66
C ALA A 398 13.55 34.88 -17.46
N LEU A 399 13.39 33.91 -16.54
CA LEU A 399 14.13 33.83 -15.29
C LEU A 399 15.51 33.18 -15.50
N PRO A 400 16.60 33.75 -14.93
CA PRO A 400 17.86 33.03 -14.74
C PRO A 400 17.67 31.74 -13.94
N LYS A 401 18.42 30.68 -14.25
CA LYS A 401 18.27 29.35 -13.63
C LYS A 401 18.52 29.40 -12.12
N GLU A 402 19.37 30.31 -11.70
CA GLU A 402 19.88 30.53 -10.34
C GLU A 402 18.77 31.02 -9.41
N ILE A 403 17.81 31.80 -9.92
CA ILE A 403 16.68 32.32 -9.14
C ILE A 403 15.34 31.64 -9.46
N ALA A 404 15.27 30.84 -10.52
CA ALA A 404 14.03 30.21 -10.99
C ALA A 404 13.34 29.39 -9.88
N THR A 405 14.08 28.52 -9.19
CA THR A 405 13.56 27.69 -8.08
C THR A 405 12.98 28.54 -6.94
N SER A 406 13.68 29.62 -6.56
CA SER A 406 13.26 30.53 -5.50
C SER A 406 12.01 31.33 -5.88
N VAL A 407 11.91 31.79 -7.13
CA VAL A 407 10.69 32.42 -7.67
C VAL A 407 9.53 31.43 -7.67
N MET A 408 9.75 30.18 -8.12
CA MET A 408 8.71 29.15 -8.11
C MET A 408 8.18 28.83 -6.71
N ALA A 409 9.05 28.80 -5.68
CA ALA A 409 8.64 28.62 -4.29
C ALA A 409 7.79 29.80 -3.76
N LEU A 410 8.12 31.04 -4.17
CA LEU A 410 7.33 32.23 -3.84
C LEU A 410 5.96 32.23 -4.55
N LEU A 411 5.90 31.90 -5.85
CA LEU A 411 4.64 31.76 -6.59
C LEU A 411 3.76 30.65 -5.99
N GLY A 412 4.35 29.47 -5.69
CA GLY A 412 3.66 28.35 -5.06
C GLY A 412 3.10 28.64 -3.66
N THR A 413 3.56 29.71 -2.99
CA THR A 413 2.97 30.17 -1.73
C THR A 413 1.56 30.73 -1.93
N ALA A 414 1.28 31.42 -3.04
CA ALA A 414 -0.09 31.82 -3.40
C ALA A 414 -0.99 30.62 -3.69
N GLY A 415 -0.44 29.51 -4.18
CA GLY A 415 -1.13 28.23 -4.40
C GLY A 415 -1.79 27.66 -3.14
N LYS A 416 -1.33 28.03 -1.94
CA LYS A 416 -1.90 27.58 -0.64
C LYS A 416 -3.23 28.28 -0.31
N ALA A 417 -3.44 29.50 -0.80
CA ALA A 417 -4.67 30.28 -0.63
C ALA A 417 -5.65 30.04 -1.78
N SER A 418 -6.97 30.19 -1.52
CA SER A 418 -8.00 30.07 -2.57
C SER A 418 -7.75 31.06 -3.71
N ALA A 419 -8.01 30.59 -4.93
CA ALA A 419 -7.94 31.40 -6.16
C ALA A 419 -9.27 32.11 -6.48
N ARG A 420 -10.36 31.83 -5.75
CA ARG A 420 -11.60 32.59 -5.86
C ARG A 420 -11.44 33.94 -5.15
N GLN A 421 -11.71 35.01 -5.88
CA GLN A 421 -11.97 36.31 -5.28
C GLN A 421 -13.31 36.21 -4.55
N LEU A 422 -13.39 36.71 -3.32
CA LEU A 422 -14.68 36.92 -2.65
C LEU A 422 -15.35 38.11 -3.32
N GLU A 423 -16.46 37.87 -4.01
CA GLU A 423 -17.35 38.97 -4.39
C GLU A 423 -17.88 39.64 -3.12
N SER A 424 -17.97 40.97 -3.12
CA SER A 424 -18.46 41.72 -1.98
C SER A 424 -19.97 41.54 -1.83
N THR A 425 -20.38 40.51 -1.09
CA THR A 425 -21.75 40.41 -0.58
C THR A 425 -22.04 41.66 0.25
N ALA A 426 -23.09 42.40 -0.14
CA ALA A 426 -23.23 43.83 0.12
C ALA A 426 -23.62 44.22 1.57
N THR A 427 -23.24 43.40 2.56
CA THR A 427 -23.57 43.54 3.98
C THR A 427 -22.37 43.39 4.92
N VAL A 428 -21.15 43.18 4.41
CA VAL A 428 -19.90 43.24 5.19
C VAL A 428 -19.04 44.41 4.69
N GLY A 429 -18.45 45.16 5.61
CA GLY A 429 -17.76 46.42 5.32
C GLY A 429 -16.54 46.28 4.41
N ALA A 430 -16.20 47.35 3.70
CA ALA A 430 -15.06 47.39 2.77
C ALA A 430 -13.74 47.08 3.49
N GLY A 431 -13.15 45.92 3.19
CA GLY A 431 -11.87 45.52 3.78
C GLY A 431 -11.37 44.11 3.44
N ASP A 432 -12.26 43.14 3.15
CA ASP A 432 -11.81 41.74 3.00
C ASP A 432 -11.19 41.42 1.62
N LEU A 433 -9.93 41.81 1.47
CA LEU A 433 -9.07 41.43 0.36
C LEU A 433 -8.95 39.89 0.30
N GLY A 434 -9.33 39.29 -0.83
CA GLY A 434 -9.30 37.83 -1.03
C GLY A 434 -7.93 37.21 -0.71
N ALA A 435 -7.92 35.94 -0.26
CA ALA A 435 -6.78 35.35 0.47
C ALA A 435 -5.40 35.49 -0.21
N ARG A 436 -5.31 35.43 -1.55
CA ARG A 436 -4.05 35.68 -2.29
C ARG A 436 -3.55 37.13 -2.21
N ALA A 437 -4.45 38.11 -2.15
CA ALA A 437 -4.10 39.51 -1.99
C ALA A 437 -3.50 39.82 -0.60
N LYS A 438 -3.93 39.10 0.44
CA LYS A 438 -3.30 39.16 1.79
C LYS A 438 -1.86 38.63 1.78
N LEU A 439 -1.54 37.62 0.95
CA LEU A 439 -0.19 37.07 0.79
C LEU A 439 0.72 37.92 -0.13
N TRP A 440 0.15 38.69 -1.05
CA TRP A 440 0.89 39.40 -2.10
C TRP A 440 2.01 40.34 -1.59
N PRO A 441 1.87 41.12 -0.49
CA PRO A 441 2.95 42.00 -0.01
C PRO A 441 4.25 41.24 0.32
N GLY A 442 4.16 40.08 0.96
CA GLY A 442 5.32 39.24 1.29
C GLY A 442 5.93 38.60 0.04
N ILE A 443 5.10 38.10 -0.88
CA ILE A 443 5.55 37.56 -2.17
C ILE A 443 6.27 38.65 -2.99
N ARG A 444 5.70 39.86 -3.08
CA ARG A 444 6.30 41.02 -3.75
C ARG A 444 7.67 41.36 -3.16
N ALA A 445 7.79 41.42 -1.83
CA ALA A 445 9.06 41.70 -1.16
C ALA A 445 10.13 40.64 -1.51
N GLY A 446 9.77 39.35 -1.48
CA GLY A 446 10.66 38.26 -1.89
C GLY A 446 11.09 38.36 -3.36
N LEU A 447 10.16 38.59 -4.28
CA LEU A 447 10.47 38.74 -5.72
C LEU A 447 11.37 39.95 -6.00
N SER A 448 11.15 41.08 -5.32
CA SER A 448 12.03 42.25 -5.41
C SER A 448 13.41 42.01 -4.79
N GLY A 449 13.49 41.26 -3.68
CA GLY A 449 14.76 40.85 -3.07
C GLY A 449 15.59 39.90 -3.94
N LEU A 450 14.94 39.11 -4.81
CA LEU A 450 15.60 38.29 -5.84
C LEU A 450 15.99 39.10 -7.10
N GLY A 451 15.87 40.43 -7.10
CA GLY A 451 16.32 41.29 -8.19
C GLY A 451 15.43 41.30 -9.44
N LEU A 452 14.18 40.85 -9.36
CA LEU A 452 13.26 40.92 -10.50
C LEU A 452 12.88 42.38 -10.80
N SER A 453 12.86 42.73 -12.10
CA SER A 453 12.39 44.06 -12.54
C SER A 453 10.93 44.30 -12.17
N ALA A 454 10.55 45.57 -12.01
CA ALA A 454 9.17 45.96 -11.67
C ALA A 454 8.14 45.39 -12.66
N GLU A 455 8.50 45.26 -13.94
CA GLU A 455 7.69 44.62 -14.97
C GLU A 455 7.44 43.13 -14.67
N LYS A 456 8.51 42.35 -14.41
CA LYS A 456 8.39 40.92 -14.05
C LYS A 456 7.60 40.73 -12.75
N VAL A 457 7.80 41.60 -11.77
CA VAL A 457 6.98 41.59 -10.53
C VAL A 457 5.51 41.90 -10.83
N SER A 458 5.20 42.77 -11.80
CA SER A 458 3.83 43.03 -12.24
C SER A 458 3.22 41.84 -12.99
N GLN A 459 3.99 41.15 -13.84
CA GLN A 459 3.57 39.91 -14.49
C GLN A 459 3.25 38.81 -13.46
N CYS A 460 4.09 38.63 -12.44
CA CYS A 460 3.80 37.74 -11.30
C CYS A 460 2.54 38.16 -10.53
N ARG A 461 2.29 39.47 -10.34
CA ARG A 461 1.07 39.98 -9.69
C ARG A 461 -0.18 39.55 -10.46
N ALA A 462 -0.19 39.78 -11.77
CA ALA A 462 -1.33 39.43 -12.63
C ALA A 462 -1.60 37.92 -12.58
N ALA A 463 -0.55 37.09 -12.69
CA ALA A 463 -0.68 35.63 -12.63
C ALA A 463 -1.17 35.09 -11.26
N ILE A 464 -0.96 35.83 -10.16
CA ILE A 464 -1.44 35.45 -8.82
C ILE A 464 -2.85 35.99 -8.51
N LEU A 465 -3.18 37.22 -8.93
CA LEU A 465 -4.36 37.96 -8.45
C LEU A 465 -5.44 38.21 -9.51
N GLU A 466 -5.07 38.29 -10.80
CA GLU A 466 -5.92 38.83 -11.86
C GLU A 466 -6.34 37.76 -12.88
N LEU A 467 -5.43 36.85 -13.23
CA LEU A 467 -5.70 35.73 -14.15
C LEU A 467 -6.50 34.56 -13.52
N PRO A 468 -6.24 34.12 -12.27
CA PRO A 468 -7.01 33.02 -11.66
C PRO A 468 -8.47 33.40 -11.36
N GLY A 469 -9.34 32.41 -11.14
CA GLY A 469 -10.72 32.62 -10.68
C GLY A 469 -11.71 31.60 -11.23
N GLU A 470 -13.01 31.91 -11.18
CA GLU A 470 -14.08 31.05 -11.75
C GLU A 470 -13.79 30.71 -13.23
N ALA A 471 -13.98 29.43 -13.57
CA ALA A 471 -13.32 28.82 -14.72
C ALA A 471 -13.54 29.56 -16.06
N LEU A 472 -14.79 29.81 -16.47
CA LEU A 472 -15.06 30.43 -17.78
C LEU A 472 -14.54 31.87 -17.86
N ALA A 473 -14.79 32.68 -16.82
CA ALA A 473 -14.32 34.07 -16.77
C ALA A 473 -12.78 34.16 -16.71
N ALA A 474 -12.12 33.23 -16.02
CA ALA A 474 -10.66 33.14 -15.97
C ALA A 474 -10.05 32.68 -17.31
N ILE A 475 -10.70 31.77 -18.04
CA ILE A 475 -10.30 31.37 -19.39
C ILE A 475 -10.30 32.58 -20.34
N ASP A 476 -11.31 33.44 -20.30
CA ASP A 476 -11.36 34.62 -21.19
C ASP A 476 -10.40 35.75 -20.77
N ARG A 477 -10.11 35.91 -19.47
CA ARG A 477 -9.01 36.76 -18.99
C ARG A 477 -7.66 36.24 -19.48
N LEU A 478 -7.40 34.93 -19.35
CA LEU A 478 -6.20 34.29 -19.86
C LEU A 478 -6.09 34.39 -21.39
N ARG A 479 -7.16 34.15 -22.14
CA ARG A 479 -7.21 34.27 -23.60
C ARG A 479 -6.85 35.69 -24.05
N SER A 480 -7.30 36.69 -23.31
CA SER A 480 -6.97 38.10 -23.54
C SER A 480 -5.51 38.42 -23.20
N HIS A 481 -5.02 37.96 -22.04
CA HIS A 481 -3.63 38.14 -21.60
C HIS A 481 -2.62 37.47 -22.53
N MET A 482 -2.83 36.19 -22.87
CA MET A 482 -1.93 35.43 -23.74
C MET A 482 -1.84 36.01 -25.15
N ARG A 483 -2.91 36.60 -25.70
CA ARG A 483 -2.86 37.34 -26.97
C ARG A 483 -1.94 38.57 -26.92
N ALA A 484 -1.84 39.24 -25.78
CA ALA A 484 -0.96 40.39 -25.59
C ALA A 484 0.48 39.99 -25.22
N SER A 485 0.67 38.89 -24.49
CA SER A 485 1.97 38.51 -23.90
C SER A 485 2.76 37.46 -24.69
N ALA A 486 2.11 36.61 -25.49
CA ALA A 486 2.79 35.57 -26.26
C ALA A 486 3.44 36.16 -27.53
N ARG A 487 4.78 36.26 -27.51
CA ARG A 487 5.61 36.93 -28.52
C ARG A 487 5.81 36.17 -29.85
N THR A 488 5.31 34.95 -29.98
CA THR A 488 5.44 34.15 -31.21
C THR A 488 4.12 33.47 -31.58
N ALA A 489 3.89 33.24 -32.88
CA ALA A 489 2.70 32.55 -33.37
C ALA A 489 2.58 31.12 -32.79
N ALA A 490 3.70 30.42 -32.59
CA ALA A 490 3.72 29.11 -31.93
C ALA A 490 3.26 29.20 -30.46
N ALA A 491 3.76 30.17 -29.69
CA ALA A 491 3.32 30.38 -28.31
C ALA A 491 1.82 30.77 -28.23
N GLN A 492 1.32 31.56 -29.18
CA GLN A 492 -0.10 31.90 -29.28
C GLN A 492 -0.96 30.68 -29.63
N ALA A 493 -0.51 29.82 -30.54
CA ALA A 493 -1.20 28.59 -30.90
C ALA A 493 -1.27 27.59 -29.72
N SER A 494 -0.16 27.34 -29.03
CA SER A 494 -0.13 26.52 -27.81
C SER A 494 -1.00 27.09 -26.70
N ALA A 495 -1.00 28.42 -26.51
CA ALA A 495 -1.88 29.07 -25.54
C ALA A 495 -3.37 28.88 -25.87
N SER A 496 -3.77 29.02 -27.14
CA SER A 496 -5.17 28.75 -27.54
C SER A 496 -5.51 27.29 -27.30
N HIS A 497 -4.72 26.35 -27.82
CA HIS A 497 -4.97 24.91 -27.65
C HIS A 497 -5.18 24.52 -26.18
N ALA A 498 -4.32 25.01 -25.29
CA ALA A 498 -4.43 24.76 -23.85
C ALA A 498 -5.70 25.38 -23.21
N LEU A 499 -6.09 26.59 -23.62
CA LEU A 499 -7.33 27.23 -23.16
C LEU A 499 -8.59 26.57 -23.73
N ASP A 500 -8.52 26.07 -24.96
CA ASP A 500 -9.61 25.40 -25.65
C ASP A 500 -9.79 23.96 -25.12
N GLU A 501 -8.71 23.30 -24.67
CA GLU A 501 -8.76 22.09 -23.82
C GLU A 501 -9.42 22.38 -22.47
N LEU A 502 -8.96 23.39 -21.72
CA LEU A 502 -9.54 23.76 -20.41
C LEU A 502 -11.02 24.16 -20.52
N GLN A 503 -11.42 24.89 -21.57
CA GLN A 503 -12.82 25.24 -21.81
C GLN A 503 -13.67 24.03 -22.19
N THR A 504 -13.08 23.03 -22.84
CA THR A 504 -13.75 21.76 -23.15
C THR A 504 -13.93 20.90 -21.90
N LEU A 505 -12.89 20.76 -21.08
CA LEU A 505 -12.96 20.09 -19.79
C LEU A 505 -13.99 20.75 -18.86
N THR A 506 -13.98 22.09 -18.77
CA THR A 506 -14.96 22.86 -17.98
C THR A 506 -16.40 22.58 -18.43
N ARG A 507 -16.66 22.54 -19.76
CA ARG A 507 -17.98 22.20 -20.31
C ARG A 507 -18.40 20.77 -19.99
N HIS A 508 -17.49 19.79 -20.08
CA HIS A 508 -17.76 18.40 -19.74
C HIS A 508 -18.15 18.25 -18.26
N LEU A 509 -17.40 18.89 -17.36
CA LEU A 509 -17.68 18.88 -15.92
C LEU A 509 -19.05 19.47 -15.58
N MET A 510 -19.38 20.63 -16.15
CA MET A 510 -20.71 21.24 -15.98
C MET A 510 -21.84 20.35 -16.55
N ALA A 511 -21.61 19.68 -17.69
CA ALA A 511 -22.58 18.76 -18.29
C ALA A 511 -22.79 17.47 -17.46
N TRP A 512 -21.80 17.08 -16.64
CA TRP A 512 -21.89 15.98 -15.67
C TRP A 512 -22.31 16.44 -14.27
N GLY A 513 -22.70 17.71 -14.11
CA GLY A 513 -23.34 18.24 -12.90
C GLY A 513 -22.39 18.86 -11.88
N ALA A 514 -21.10 19.04 -12.18
CA ALA A 514 -20.20 19.80 -11.31
C ALA A 514 -20.76 21.22 -11.09
N PRO A 515 -20.94 21.67 -9.83
CA PRO A 515 -21.41 23.02 -9.55
C PRO A 515 -20.48 24.07 -10.19
N PRO A 516 -20.96 24.97 -11.09
CA PRO A 516 -20.11 25.93 -11.77
C PRO A 516 -19.22 26.75 -10.82
N SER A 517 -19.77 27.12 -9.66
CA SER A 517 -19.08 27.87 -8.62
C SER A 517 -17.90 27.13 -7.98
N CYS A 518 -17.83 25.79 -8.04
CA CYS A 518 -16.69 25.04 -7.52
C CYS A 518 -15.52 24.99 -8.52
N LEU A 519 -15.75 25.26 -9.80
CA LEU A 519 -14.76 25.16 -10.87
C LEU A 519 -13.91 26.43 -10.99
N VAL A 520 -12.60 26.29 -10.78
CA VAL A 520 -11.63 27.38 -10.71
C VAL A 520 -10.48 27.10 -11.66
N ILE A 521 -10.03 28.11 -12.41
CA ILE A 521 -8.82 28.01 -13.22
C ILE A 521 -7.67 28.69 -12.48
N ASP A 522 -6.55 27.99 -12.35
CA ASP A 522 -5.34 28.44 -11.65
C ASP A 522 -4.13 28.24 -12.58
N PRO A 523 -3.70 29.26 -13.35
CA PRO A 523 -2.63 29.12 -14.34
C PRO A 523 -1.24 28.89 -13.71
N LEU A 524 -1.12 29.07 -12.39
CA LEU A 524 0.07 28.78 -11.60
C LEU A 524 -0.05 27.46 -10.81
N LEU A 525 -0.86 26.50 -11.28
CA LEU A 525 -0.95 25.17 -10.68
C LEU A 525 0.31 24.37 -11.02
N VAL A 526 1.14 24.08 -10.00
CA VAL A 526 2.46 23.43 -10.13
C VAL A 526 2.51 22.19 -9.25
N ARG A 527 3.04 21.07 -9.76
CA ARG A 527 3.20 19.81 -9.01
C ARG A 527 4.65 19.28 -9.10
N PRO A 528 5.58 19.76 -8.25
CA PRO A 528 6.97 19.31 -8.24
C PRO A 528 7.12 17.83 -7.83
N ASP A 529 6.15 17.32 -7.08
CA ASP A 529 6.07 15.95 -6.58
C ASP A 529 5.42 14.97 -7.59
N ALA A 530 4.93 15.47 -8.73
CA ALA A 530 4.30 14.67 -9.77
C ALA A 530 4.50 15.27 -11.18
N GLU A 531 5.76 15.56 -11.54
CA GLU A 531 6.15 16.17 -12.83
C GLU A 531 5.68 15.37 -14.07
N TYR A 532 5.30 14.10 -13.88
CA TYR A 532 4.79 13.22 -14.92
C TYR A 532 3.40 13.58 -15.46
N TYR A 533 2.67 14.49 -14.80
CA TYR A 533 1.42 15.03 -15.34
C TYR A 533 1.69 15.96 -16.53
N GLY A 534 0.98 15.72 -17.64
CA GLY A 534 1.04 16.51 -18.87
C GLY A 534 -0.33 17.12 -19.20
N ASN A 535 -0.32 18.20 -20.01
CA ASN A 535 -1.52 18.97 -20.37
C ASN A 535 -2.37 19.34 -19.14
N CYS A 536 -3.61 18.85 -19.04
CA CYS A 536 -4.54 19.13 -17.96
C CYS A 536 -4.14 18.45 -16.63
N LEU A 537 -4.03 19.25 -15.57
CA LEU A 537 -3.86 18.81 -14.18
C LEU A 537 -4.85 19.52 -13.26
N PHE A 538 -5.13 18.95 -12.10
CA PHE A 538 -6.10 19.50 -11.16
C PHE A 538 -5.79 19.23 -9.67
N GLU A 539 -6.40 20.06 -8.82
CA GLU A 539 -6.42 19.91 -7.36
C GLU A 539 -7.87 19.98 -6.83
N LEU A 540 -8.16 19.19 -5.81
CA LEU A 540 -9.38 19.24 -5.00
C LEU A 540 -9.02 19.80 -3.64
N ARG A 541 -9.59 20.97 -3.29
CA ARG A 541 -9.25 21.68 -2.05
C ARG A 541 -10.51 22.01 -1.25
N LEU A 542 -10.50 21.71 0.04
CA LEU A 542 -11.55 22.12 0.97
C LEU A 542 -11.39 23.60 1.33
N THR A 543 -12.50 24.31 1.43
CA THR A 543 -12.59 25.74 1.74
C THR A 543 -13.42 25.97 3.01
N GLY A 544 -13.01 26.94 3.84
CA GLY A 544 -13.69 27.30 5.09
C GLY A 544 -12.73 27.54 6.25
N GLY A 545 -12.60 28.80 6.65
CA GLY A 545 -11.48 29.34 7.41
C GLY A 545 -10.50 30.08 6.50
N GLU A 546 -9.40 30.60 7.04
CA GLU A 546 -8.44 31.46 6.31
C GLU A 546 -7.56 30.70 5.29
N SER A 547 -7.58 29.36 5.29
CA SER A 547 -6.69 28.52 4.49
C SER A 547 -7.45 27.42 3.73
N SER A 548 -6.92 27.01 2.57
CA SER A 548 -7.52 25.95 1.73
C SER A 548 -6.72 24.65 1.85
N VAL A 549 -7.38 23.56 2.26
CA VAL A 549 -6.71 22.27 2.53
C VAL A 549 -6.74 21.39 1.29
N LEU A 550 -5.57 21.04 0.76
CA LEU A 550 -5.43 20.12 -0.37
C LEU A 550 -5.78 18.70 0.06
N VAL A 551 -6.86 18.14 -0.50
CA VAL A 551 -7.37 16.78 -0.19
C VAL A 551 -7.31 15.82 -1.37
N GLY A 552 -7.21 16.31 -2.60
CA GLY A 552 -7.03 15.47 -3.79
C GLY A 552 -6.26 16.16 -4.89
N THR A 553 -5.67 15.38 -5.79
CA THR A 553 -4.93 15.88 -6.95
C THR A 553 -5.05 14.92 -8.12
N GLY A 554 -4.93 15.39 -9.35
CA GLY A 554 -4.88 14.50 -10.51
C GLY A 554 -4.48 15.18 -11.80
N GLY A 555 -4.66 14.46 -12.91
CA GLY A 555 -4.37 14.94 -14.26
C GLY A 555 -4.12 13.79 -15.24
N ARG A 556 -3.78 14.16 -16.47
CA ARG A 556 -3.34 13.23 -17.53
C ARG A 556 -1.87 12.88 -17.38
N TYR A 557 -1.51 11.61 -17.49
CA TYR A 557 -0.14 11.11 -17.26
C TYR A 557 0.41 10.19 -18.36
N ASP A 558 -0.07 10.36 -19.60
CA ASP A 558 0.44 9.67 -20.81
C ASP A 558 1.98 9.66 -20.94
N ALA A 559 2.67 10.65 -20.35
CA ALA A 559 4.13 10.71 -20.29
C ALA A 559 4.75 9.59 -19.41
N LEU A 560 4.12 9.26 -18.28
CA LEU A 560 4.53 8.14 -17.42
C LEU A 560 4.32 6.80 -18.14
N VAL A 561 3.15 6.62 -18.77
CA VAL A 561 2.83 5.42 -19.55
C VAL A 561 3.85 5.20 -20.66
N ARG A 562 4.13 6.24 -21.46
CA ARG A 562 5.13 6.21 -22.53
C ARG A 562 6.56 5.96 -22.03
N LYS A 563 6.95 6.52 -20.86
CA LYS A 563 8.26 6.27 -20.24
C LYS A 563 8.45 4.80 -19.81
N SER A 564 7.37 4.13 -19.42
CA SER A 564 7.36 2.72 -19.01
C SER A 564 7.08 1.73 -20.16
N TRP A 565 6.72 2.21 -21.35
CA TRP A 565 6.40 1.36 -22.50
C TRP A 565 7.69 0.83 -23.16
N GLY A 566 8.16 -0.31 -22.68
CA GLY A 566 9.37 -0.96 -23.22
C GLY A 566 9.18 -1.46 -24.66
N PRO A 567 10.27 -1.74 -25.41
CA PRO A 567 10.19 -2.19 -26.81
C PRO A 567 9.31 -3.44 -27.03
N ALA A 568 9.24 -4.35 -26.04
CA ALA A 568 8.35 -5.50 -26.09
C ALA A 568 6.85 -5.12 -26.01
N ALA A 569 6.49 -4.10 -25.22
CA ALA A 569 5.11 -3.63 -25.09
C ALA A 569 4.63 -2.93 -26.38
N TYR A 570 5.56 -2.26 -27.09
CA TYR A 570 5.29 -1.71 -28.43
C TYR A 570 4.96 -2.77 -29.48
N GLY A 571 5.28 -4.05 -29.26
CA GLY A 571 4.83 -5.15 -30.11
C GLY A 571 3.32 -5.41 -30.02
N ALA A 572 2.68 -5.09 -28.89
CA ALA A 572 1.24 -5.23 -28.67
C ALA A 572 0.47 -4.01 -29.18
N GLY A 573 1.06 -2.81 -29.04
CA GLY A 573 0.49 -1.58 -29.54
C GLY A 573 1.16 -0.32 -28.99
N PRO A 574 0.76 0.87 -29.48
CA PRO A 574 1.15 2.14 -28.89
C PRO A 574 0.63 2.28 -27.44
N PRO A 575 1.32 3.02 -26.56
CA PRO A 575 0.88 3.21 -25.17
C PRO A 575 -0.50 3.89 -25.11
N PRO A 576 -1.41 3.40 -24.25
CA PRO A 576 -2.73 3.99 -24.06
C PRO A 576 -2.65 5.35 -23.37
N GLY A 577 -3.71 6.14 -23.46
CA GLY A 577 -3.84 7.39 -22.70
C GLY A 577 -4.37 7.11 -21.30
N ALA A 578 -3.99 7.94 -20.33
CA ALA A 578 -4.29 7.71 -18.93
C ALA A 578 -4.53 9.02 -18.17
N ALA A 579 -5.65 9.07 -17.43
CA ALA A 579 -5.95 10.12 -16.47
C ALA A 579 -6.21 9.51 -15.08
N GLY A 580 -5.91 10.25 -14.02
CA GLY A 580 -6.05 9.71 -12.67
C GLY A 580 -6.22 10.76 -11.58
N LEU A 581 -6.91 10.34 -10.52
CA LEU A 581 -7.12 11.04 -9.25
C LEU A 581 -6.33 10.32 -8.14
N THR A 582 -5.83 11.10 -7.19
CA THR A 582 -5.24 10.65 -5.93
C THR A 582 -5.87 11.48 -4.82
N LEU A 583 -6.58 10.83 -3.88
CA LEU A 583 -7.17 11.42 -2.68
C LEU A 583 -6.31 11.12 -1.45
N ASN A 584 -6.03 12.14 -0.64
CA ASN A 584 -5.43 11.99 0.67
C ASN A 584 -6.57 11.81 1.69
N LEU A 585 -6.89 10.55 2.02
CA LEU A 585 -8.04 10.24 2.89
C LEU A 585 -7.80 10.70 4.31
N GLU A 586 -6.56 10.65 4.79
CA GLU A 586 -6.19 11.10 6.14
C GLU A 586 -6.56 12.56 6.42
N ARG A 587 -6.35 13.47 5.46
CA ARG A 587 -6.78 14.89 5.58
C ARG A 587 -8.30 15.04 5.53
N ILE A 588 -8.99 14.21 4.75
CA ILE A 588 -10.46 14.21 4.69
C ILE A 588 -11.02 13.74 6.05
N VAL A 589 -10.51 12.63 6.58
CA VAL A 589 -10.85 12.05 7.88
C VAL A 589 -10.55 13.03 9.02
N ALA A 590 -9.35 13.61 9.08
CA ALA A 590 -8.99 14.59 10.10
C ALA A 590 -9.88 15.84 10.05
N ARG A 591 -10.27 16.32 8.85
CA ARG A 591 -11.19 17.44 8.69
C ARG A 591 -12.62 17.08 9.10
N LEU A 592 -13.09 15.86 8.78
CA LEU A 592 -14.40 15.35 9.17
C LEU A 592 -14.50 15.20 10.70
N ALA A 593 -13.51 14.57 11.32
CA ALA A 593 -13.41 14.40 12.77
C ALA A 593 -13.38 15.75 13.50
N ALA A 594 -12.53 16.69 13.06
CA ALA A 594 -12.45 18.03 13.66
C ALA A 594 -13.75 18.84 13.50
N ARG A 595 -14.48 18.67 12.39
CA ARG A 595 -15.81 19.26 12.17
C ARG A 595 -16.85 18.64 13.11
N ARG A 596 -16.91 17.31 13.20
CA ARG A 596 -17.84 16.59 14.08
C ARG A 596 -17.60 16.90 15.56
N ALA A 597 -16.34 17.00 15.99
CA ALA A 597 -15.96 17.45 17.34
C ALA A 597 -16.49 18.86 17.64
N ALA A 598 -16.27 19.83 16.75
CA ALA A 598 -16.75 21.21 16.93
C ALA A 598 -18.29 21.34 16.94
N THR A 599 -19.03 20.35 16.40
CA THR A 599 -20.50 20.30 16.47
C THR A 599 -21.01 19.60 17.74
N LEU A 600 -20.19 18.78 18.42
CA LEU A 600 -20.60 18.04 19.62
C LEU A 600 -20.74 18.92 20.87
N ASP A 601 -20.06 20.08 20.92
CA ASP A 601 -20.30 21.11 21.95
C ASP A 601 -21.72 21.69 21.91
N ALA A 602 -22.51 21.43 20.85
CA ALA A 602 -23.92 21.83 20.73
C ALA A 602 -24.92 20.78 21.24
N GLY A 603 -24.47 19.62 21.74
CA GLY A 603 -25.32 18.62 22.40
C GLY A 603 -25.00 17.16 22.05
N PRO A 604 -25.66 16.19 22.70
CA PRO A 604 -25.42 14.76 22.50
C PRO A 604 -25.91 14.31 21.12
N SER A 605 -25.06 14.48 20.11
CA SER A 605 -25.36 14.10 18.72
C SER A 605 -25.36 12.58 18.54
N ALA A 606 -26.06 12.10 17.52
CA ALA A 606 -26.40 10.69 17.31
C ALA A 606 -25.23 9.84 16.79
N GLY A 607 -24.13 9.77 17.55
CA GLY A 607 -23.02 8.85 17.29
C GLY A 607 -23.54 7.41 17.21
N ASN A 608 -23.18 6.70 16.14
CA ASN A 608 -23.40 5.26 16.06
C ASN A 608 -22.38 4.56 16.96
N GLY A 609 -22.78 4.30 18.21
CA GLY A 609 -22.05 3.38 19.09
C GLY A 609 -21.86 2.02 18.43
N ALA A 610 -21.00 1.17 18.99
CA ALA A 610 -20.70 -0.16 18.44
C ALA A 610 -21.96 -1.04 18.25
N TYR A 611 -22.99 -0.79 19.07
CA TYR A 611 -24.25 -1.51 19.09
C TYR A 611 -25.43 -0.55 18.92
N ASP A 612 -26.45 -0.98 18.19
CA ASP A 612 -27.72 -0.28 18.03
C ASP A 612 -28.67 -0.59 19.20
N VAL A 613 -28.56 -1.80 19.78
CA VAL A 613 -29.53 -2.38 20.73
C VAL A 613 -28.83 -3.12 21.87
N LEU A 614 -29.32 -2.94 23.10
CA LEU A 614 -28.96 -3.77 24.26
C LEU A 614 -30.15 -4.65 24.65
N VAL A 615 -29.93 -5.96 24.78
CA VAL A 615 -30.92 -6.87 25.37
C VAL A 615 -30.70 -6.93 26.89
N VAL A 616 -31.74 -6.54 27.63
CA VAL A 616 -31.75 -6.24 29.07
C VAL A 616 -32.68 -7.21 29.77
N CYS A 617 -32.33 -7.68 30.97
CA CYS A 617 -33.22 -8.46 31.82
C CYS A 617 -33.74 -7.70 33.04
N ARG A 618 -34.94 -8.07 33.47
CA ARG A 618 -35.59 -7.68 34.72
C ARG A 618 -36.13 -8.93 35.42
N GLY A 619 -35.48 -9.35 36.51
CA GLY A 619 -35.80 -10.56 37.26
C GLY A 619 -34.54 -11.21 37.85
N PRO A 620 -34.64 -11.99 38.94
CA PRO A 620 -33.48 -12.53 39.65
C PRO A 620 -32.74 -13.61 38.84
N ALA A 621 -33.43 -14.35 37.97
CA ALA A 621 -32.84 -15.42 37.16
C ALA A 621 -31.98 -14.94 35.98
N GLY A 622 -31.97 -13.64 35.65
CA GLY A 622 -31.18 -13.05 34.56
C GLY A 622 -31.59 -13.42 33.13
N MET A 623 -32.18 -14.60 32.90
CA MET A 623 -32.65 -15.09 31.59
C MET A 623 -31.56 -15.11 30.50
N MET A 624 -30.32 -15.49 30.85
CA MET A 624 -29.15 -15.41 29.94
C MET A 624 -29.39 -16.06 28.56
N GLU A 625 -29.88 -17.30 28.51
CA GLU A 625 -30.15 -18.01 27.25
C GLU A 625 -31.14 -17.27 26.34
N LEU A 626 -32.21 -16.69 26.91
CA LEU A 626 -33.18 -15.91 26.17
C LEU A 626 -32.58 -14.59 25.66
N ARG A 627 -31.73 -13.92 26.45
CA ARG A 627 -30.99 -12.74 25.99
C ARG A 627 -30.06 -13.10 24.84
N MET A 628 -29.33 -14.22 24.93
CA MET A 628 -28.47 -14.73 23.86
C MET A 628 -29.26 -15.05 22.59
N ALA A 629 -30.40 -15.73 22.70
CA ALA A 629 -31.28 -16.05 21.57
C ALA A 629 -31.85 -14.80 20.89
N LEU A 630 -32.25 -13.79 21.67
CA LEU A 630 -32.71 -12.49 21.15
C LEU A 630 -31.59 -11.70 20.47
N VAL A 631 -30.38 -11.67 21.05
CA VAL A 631 -29.20 -11.06 20.43
C VAL A 631 -28.85 -11.76 19.11
N ALA A 632 -28.83 -13.10 19.08
CA ALA A 632 -28.57 -13.88 17.88
C ALA A 632 -29.65 -13.69 16.80
N GLY A 633 -30.92 -13.56 17.20
CA GLY A 633 -32.02 -13.19 16.31
C GLY A 633 -31.82 -11.81 15.70
N CYS A 634 -31.44 -10.81 16.50
CA CYS A 634 -31.10 -9.47 15.99
C CYS A 634 -29.91 -9.52 15.02
N TRP A 635 -28.88 -10.34 15.28
CA TRP A 635 -27.76 -10.51 14.34
C TRP A 635 -28.22 -11.14 13.01
N SER A 636 -29.12 -12.13 13.02
CA SER A 636 -29.65 -12.71 11.78
C SER A 636 -30.53 -11.74 10.98
N THR A 637 -31.15 -10.76 11.65
CA THR A 637 -31.81 -9.62 10.99
C THR A 637 -30.87 -8.42 10.72
N GLY A 638 -29.56 -8.55 10.91
CA GLY A 638 -28.56 -7.52 10.59
C GLY A 638 -28.55 -6.31 11.53
N VAL A 639 -29.13 -6.45 12.73
CA VAL A 639 -29.15 -5.43 13.79
C VAL A 639 -27.96 -5.66 14.73
N ARG A 640 -27.21 -4.60 15.06
CA ARG A 640 -26.03 -4.71 15.95
C ARG A 640 -26.48 -4.77 17.41
N ALA A 641 -26.99 -5.91 17.84
CA ALA A 641 -27.39 -6.15 19.23
C ALA A 641 -26.22 -6.63 20.10
N THR A 642 -26.32 -6.39 21.41
CA THR A 642 -25.44 -6.94 22.45
C THR A 642 -26.21 -7.22 23.75
N LEU A 643 -25.54 -7.82 24.73
CA LEU A 643 -26.01 -8.00 26.10
C LEU A 643 -24.86 -7.72 27.09
N LEU A 644 -25.18 -7.40 28.34
CA LEU A 644 -24.16 -7.29 29.39
C LEU A 644 -23.70 -8.70 29.79
N ALA A 645 -22.40 -8.98 29.70
CA ALA A 645 -21.79 -10.31 29.85
C ALA A 645 -21.71 -10.80 31.32
N ARG A 646 -22.85 -10.85 32.00
CA ARG A 646 -23.04 -11.36 33.37
C ARG A 646 -24.36 -12.14 33.42
N GLU A 647 -24.45 -13.20 34.21
CA GLU A 647 -25.65 -14.06 34.25
C GLU A 647 -26.88 -13.27 34.73
N SER A 648 -26.85 -12.79 35.97
CA SER A 648 -27.88 -11.91 36.55
C SER A 648 -27.32 -10.51 36.86
N PRO A 649 -27.31 -9.58 35.89
CA PRO A 649 -26.96 -8.18 36.11
C PRO A 649 -28.14 -7.39 36.68
N THR A 650 -27.86 -6.38 37.49
CA THR A 650 -28.87 -5.42 37.94
C THR A 650 -29.37 -4.56 36.78
N LEU A 651 -30.54 -3.93 36.92
CA LEU A 651 -31.00 -2.96 35.92
C LEU A 651 -30.06 -1.74 35.83
N THR A 652 -29.52 -1.27 36.96
CA THR A 652 -28.62 -0.11 37.01
C THR A 652 -27.39 -0.33 36.14
N GLU A 653 -26.67 -1.44 36.34
CA GLU A 653 -25.48 -1.81 35.55
C GLU A 653 -25.77 -1.91 34.05
N GLN A 654 -26.97 -2.35 33.67
CA GLN A 654 -27.40 -2.44 32.27
C GLN A 654 -27.71 -1.07 31.66
N TYR A 655 -28.31 -0.14 32.42
CA TYR A 655 -28.51 1.25 31.97
C TYR A 655 -27.19 2.02 31.91
N GLU A 656 -26.27 1.80 32.86
CA GLU A 656 -24.92 2.36 32.86
C GLU A 656 -24.11 1.86 31.65
N PHE A 657 -24.14 0.55 31.39
CA PHE A 657 -23.50 -0.02 30.20
C PHE A 657 -24.09 0.52 28.89
N ALA A 658 -25.42 0.70 28.80
CA ALA A 658 -26.06 1.32 27.65
C ALA A 658 -25.61 2.76 27.44
N ALA A 659 -25.52 3.56 28.52
CA ALA A 659 -25.09 4.95 28.46
C ALA A 659 -23.61 5.07 28.05
N ALA A 660 -22.72 4.29 28.68
CA ALA A 660 -21.29 4.26 28.36
C ALA A 660 -20.98 3.74 26.94
N SER A 661 -21.83 2.85 26.41
CA SER A 661 -21.72 2.31 25.04
C SER A 661 -22.50 3.12 23.99
N HIS A 662 -23.13 4.24 24.38
CA HIS A 662 -24.00 5.09 23.55
C HIS A 662 -25.14 4.35 22.83
N ILE A 663 -25.70 3.31 23.47
CA ILE A 663 -26.78 2.47 22.93
C ILE A 663 -28.14 3.16 23.17
N ARG A 664 -28.92 3.37 22.10
CA ARG A 664 -30.15 4.18 22.15
C ARG A 664 -31.46 3.37 22.22
N TRP A 665 -31.38 2.05 22.04
CA TRP A 665 -32.51 1.12 22.14
C TRP A 665 -32.26 0.00 23.15
N LEU A 666 -33.26 -0.29 24.00
CA LEU A 666 -33.26 -1.41 24.93
C LEU A 666 -34.38 -2.40 24.58
N VAL A 667 -34.08 -3.70 24.62
CA VAL A 667 -35.06 -4.79 24.60
C VAL A 667 -35.09 -5.41 25.98
N ILE A 668 -36.10 -5.08 26.78
CA ILE A 668 -36.24 -5.52 28.17
C ILE A 668 -37.10 -6.80 28.21
N VAL A 669 -36.49 -7.93 28.59
CA VAL A 669 -37.20 -9.16 28.96
C VAL A 669 -37.46 -9.18 30.47
N GLU A 670 -38.65 -9.65 30.85
CA GLU A 670 -39.13 -9.72 32.23
C GLU A 670 -39.82 -11.08 32.41
N GLU A 671 -39.42 -11.84 33.42
CA GLU A 671 -39.65 -13.30 33.51
C GLU A 671 -41.14 -13.66 33.45
N GLU A 672 -41.97 -12.98 34.25
CA GLU A 672 -43.43 -13.05 34.25
C GLU A 672 -44.04 -12.71 32.87
N ARG A 673 -43.51 -11.71 32.17
CA ARG A 673 -44.07 -11.26 30.88
C ARG A 673 -43.72 -12.22 29.74
N VAL A 674 -42.55 -12.85 29.80
CA VAL A 674 -42.14 -13.90 28.87
C VAL A 674 -42.98 -15.16 29.09
N THR A 675 -43.11 -15.65 30.33
CA THR A 675 -43.88 -16.87 30.61
C THR A 675 -45.38 -16.70 30.40
N THR A 676 -45.98 -15.57 30.82
CA THR A 676 -47.44 -15.36 30.72
C THR A 676 -47.89 -14.85 29.35
N THR A 677 -47.08 -14.05 28.63
CA THR A 677 -47.53 -13.39 27.39
C THR A 677 -46.62 -13.59 26.18
N ASN A 678 -45.43 -14.18 26.36
CA ASN A 678 -44.38 -14.26 25.34
C ASN A 678 -44.05 -12.89 24.69
N THR A 679 -44.05 -11.81 25.49
CA THR A 679 -43.67 -10.46 25.03
C THR A 679 -42.49 -9.85 25.78
N ALA A 680 -41.58 -9.25 25.01
CA ALA A 680 -40.55 -8.34 25.51
C ALA A 680 -41.02 -6.89 25.37
N LYS A 681 -40.37 -5.95 26.08
CA LYS A 681 -40.58 -4.52 25.87
C LYS A 681 -39.44 -3.91 25.08
N VAL A 682 -39.76 -3.24 23.97
CA VAL A 682 -38.79 -2.45 23.21
C VAL A 682 -38.92 -0.98 23.63
N LYS A 683 -37.79 -0.35 23.97
CA LYS A 683 -37.73 1.02 24.50
C LYS A 683 -36.68 1.84 23.76
N SER A 684 -37.09 2.98 23.20
CA SER A 684 -36.14 4.01 22.74
C SER A 684 -35.84 4.96 23.89
N LEU A 685 -34.55 5.20 24.16
CA LEU A 685 -34.11 6.18 25.16
C LEU A 685 -34.37 7.60 24.68
N ASP A 686 -34.04 7.89 23.41
CA ASP A 686 -34.23 9.19 22.76
C ASP A 686 -35.70 9.62 22.76
N GLN A 687 -36.59 8.75 22.27
CA GLN A 687 -38.03 9.04 22.12
C GLN A 687 -38.82 8.82 23.42
N LYS A 688 -38.18 8.27 24.47
CA LYS A 688 -38.80 7.81 25.73
C LYS A 688 -40.03 6.91 25.55
N LYS A 689 -40.13 6.26 24.39
CA LYS A 689 -41.28 5.44 23.96
C LYS A 689 -41.02 3.97 24.25
N GLU A 690 -42.00 3.29 24.84
CA GLU A 690 -41.95 1.88 25.26
C GLU A 690 -43.12 1.11 24.61
N ILE A 691 -42.85 0.00 23.94
CA ILE A 691 -43.81 -0.81 23.18
C ILE A 691 -43.61 -2.29 23.54
N SER A 692 -44.70 -3.04 23.77
CA SER A 692 -44.62 -4.49 23.98
C SER A 692 -44.65 -5.21 22.63
N VAL A 693 -43.70 -6.11 22.38
CA VAL A 693 -43.54 -6.86 21.12
C VAL A 693 -43.41 -8.35 21.45
N ALA A 694 -43.99 -9.23 20.63
CA ALA A 694 -43.80 -10.68 20.79
C ALA A 694 -42.31 -11.03 20.68
N VAL A 695 -41.79 -11.91 21.54
CA VAL A 695 -40.36 -12.28 21.59
C VAL A 695 -39.84 -12.74 20.22
N THR A 696 -40.67 -13.44 19.45
CA THR A 696 -40.40 -13.89 18.07
C THR A 696 -40.27 -12.76 17.04
N ASP A 697 -40.99 -11.64 17.23
CA ASP A 697 -41.02 -10.51 16.29
C ASP A 697 -39.96 -9.44 16.62
N VAL A 698 -39.34 -9.47 17.80
CA VAL A 698 -38.34 -8.48 18.23
C VAL A 698 -37.24 -8.24 17.17
N PRO A 699 -36.59 -9.26 16.58
CA PRO A 699 -35.54 -9.04 15.59
C PRO A 699 -36.00 -8.30 14.33
N ARG A 700 -37.22 -8.60 13.85
CA ARG A 700 -37.82 -7.94 12.70
C ARG A 700 -38.21 -6.51 13.05
N TYR A 701 -38.84 -6.31 14.21
CA TYR A 701 -39.23 -5.01 14.74
C TYR A 701 -38.03 -4.07 14.89
N MET A 702 -36.90 -4.54 15.45
CA MET A 702 -35.70 -3.71 15.60
C MET A 702 -35.12 -3.30 14.24
N ARG A 703 -35.09 -4.19 13.25
CA ARG A 703 -34.64 -3.86 11.88
C ARG A 703 -35.54 -2.79 11.25
N GLU A 704 -36.85 -2.91 11.38
CA GLU A 704 -37.82 -1.94 10.87
C GLU A 704 -37.73 -0.59 11.58
N ALA A 705 -37.58 -0.58 12.91
CA ALA A 705 -37.46 0.64 13.72
C ALA A 705 -36.18 1.43 13.38
N LEU A 706 -35.05 0.75 13.22
CA LEU A 706 -33.76 1.38 12.88
C LEU A 706 -33.75 1.89 11.43
N LEU A 707 -34.29 1.13 10.47
CA LEU A 707 -34.46 1.59 9.08
C LEU A 707 -35.42 2.79 8.97
N GLY A 708 -36.48 2.82 9.78
CA GLY A 708 -37.42 3.94 9.86
C GLY A 708 -36.76 5.23 10.35
N GLN A 709 -35.87 5.16 11.35
CA GLN A 709 -35.10 6.32 11.81
C GLN A 709 -34.12 6.86 10.76
N SER A 710 -33.64 6.01 9.83
CA SER A 710 -32.77 6.43 8.72
C SER A 710 -33.50 7.14 7.56
N ARG A 711 -34.83 7.34 7.63
CA ARG A 711 -35.64 8.02 6.61
C ARG A 711 -36.53 9.10 7.22
N SER A 712 -35.96 10.27 7.49
CA SER A 712 -36.70 11.45 7.95
C SER A 712 -37.54 12.09 6.83
N GLY A 713 -38.70 11.51 6.54
CA GLY A 713 -39.72 12.03 5.62
C GLY A 713 -41.08 11.36 5.88
N PRO A 714 -42.21 12.00 5.54
CA PRO A 714 -43.54 11.45 5.83
C PRO A 714 -43.81 10.18 5.02
N GLY A 715 -43.91 9.04 5.72
CA GLY A 715 -44.05 7.72 5.11
C GLY A 715 -45.50 7.27 4.85
N PRO A 716 -45.70 6.27 3.96
CA PRO A 716 -46.98 5.60 3.79
C PRO A 716 -47.18 4.50 4.86
N VAL A 717 -48.44 4.27 5.24
CA VAL A 717 -48.85 3.09 6.02
C VAL A 717 -48.99 1.89 5.07
N VAL A 718 -48.39 0.74 5.42
CA VAL A 718 -48.56 -0.52 4.68
C VAL A 718 -48.79 -1.68 5.66
N THR A 719 -49.74 -2.55 5.33
CA THR A 719 -50.12 -3.74 6.10
C THR A 719 -49.14 -4.91 5.88
N ALA A 720 -48.92 -5.72 6.91
CA ALA A 720 -47.98 -6.82 6.87
C ALA A 720 -48.54 -8.08 6.17
N THR A 721 -47.71 -8.74 5.38
CA THR A 721 -47.87 -10.15 4.99
C THR A 721 -46.79 -10.99 5.66
N ARG A 722 -47.08 -12.26 5.93
CA ARG A 722 -46.38 -13.09 6.94
C ARG A 722 -45.84 -14.36 6.31
N ARG A 723 -44.52 -14.62 6.40
CA ARG A 723 -43.92 -15.96 6.31
C ARG A 723 -42.47 -16.02 6.81
N ASP A 724 -42.12 -17.20 7.31
CA ASP A 724 -40.79 -17.83 7.39
C ASP A 724 -39.67 -17.14 8.21
N SER A 725 -39.71 -17.32 9.55
CA SER A 725 -38.56 -17.08 10.47
C SER A 725 -38.62 -17.89 11.79
N ASN A 726 -39.33 -19.02 11.86
CA ASN A 726 -39.64 -19.70 13.14
C ASN A 726 -38.54 -20.63 13.71
N ALA A 727 -37.66 -21.20 12.88
CA ALA A 727 -36.92 -22.43 13.22
C ALA A 727 -35.94 -22.35 14.40
N VAL A 728 -35.47 -21.15 14.79
CA VAL A 728 -34.37 -20.99 15.76
C VAL A 728 -34.85 -20.89 17.22
N LEU A 729 -36.08 -20.40 17.45
CA LEU A 729 -36.57 -20.14 18.81
C LEU A 729 -37.26 -21.34 19.46
N GLU A 730 -37.78 -22.29 18.67
CA GLU A 730 -38.53 -23.44 19.18
C GLU A 730 -37.62 -24.52 19.82
N GLN A 731 -36.33 -24.61 19.43
CA GLN A 731 -35.40 -25.58 20.03
C GLN A 731 -34.98 -25.20 21.47
N ALA A 732 -34.72 -23.92 21.75
CA ALA A 732 -34.32 -23.48 23.09
C ALA A 732 -35.40 -23.76 24.16
N ALA A 733 -36.68 -23.59 23.80
CA ALA A 733 -37.81 -23.87 24.68
C ALA A 733 -37.98 -25.38 25.00
N GLN A 734 -37.43 -26.27 24.17
CA GLN A 734 -37.50 -27.73 24.38
C GLN A 734 -36.34 -28.26 25.23
N SER A 735 -35.23 -27.50 25.36
CA SER A 735 -34.10 -27.89 26.20
C SER A 735 -34.40 -27.77 27.69
N SER A 736 -35.15 -26.74 28.11
CA SER A 736 -35.43 -26.47 29.53
C SER A 736 -36.45 -27.42 30.17
N SER A 737 -37.33 -28.05 29.39
CA SER A 737 -38.35 -28.98 29.89
C SER A 737 -37.83 -30.40 30.13
N PHE A 738 -36.64 -30.75 29.63
CA PHE A 738 -36.12 -32.12 29.68
C PHE A 738 -35.30 -32.43 30.96
N MET A 739 -34.86 -31.41 31.70
CA MET A 739 -34.04 -31.58 32.92
C MET A 739 -34.84 -31.66 34.23
N SER A 740 -36.17 -31.47 34.19
CA SER A 740 -37.03 -31.39 35.38
C SER A 740 -37.74 -32.69 35.78
N SER A 741 -37.52 -33.80 35.06
CA SER A 741 -38.27 -35.06 35.25
C SER A 741 -37.46 -36.28 35.70
N LEU A 742 -36.14 -36.16 35.91
CA LEU A 742 -35.27 -37.28 36.30
C LEU A 742 -34.57 -37.05 37.64
N GLY A 743 -35.26 -37.46 38.72
CA GLY A 743 -34.67 -37.49 40.06
C GLY A 743 -35.49 -38.26 41.09
N ASP A 744 -35.32 -39.60 41.14
CA ASP A 744 -34.97 -40.28 42.41
C ASP A 744 -34.40 -41.71 42.19
N SER A 745 -33.81 -42.27 43.24
CA SER A 745 -33.63 -43.69 43.59
C SER A 745 -32.70 -44.62 42.76
N ARG A 746 -31.39 -44.41 42.95
CA ARG A 746 -30.38 -45.43 43.37
C ARG A 746 -30.48 -46.88 42.85
N SER A 747 -29.52 -47.29 42.01
CA SER A 747 -28.63 -48.46 42.26
C SER A 747 -27.48 -48.52 41.24
N GLY A 748 -26.35 -49.14 41.59
CA GLY A 748 -25.21 -49.40 40.68
C GLY A 748 -25.02 -50.90 40.40
N PRO A 749 -23.86 -51.37 39.88
CA PRO A 749 -22.60 -50.62 39.72
C PRO A 749 -21.71 -50.93 38.46
N VAL A 750 -20.63 -50.13 38.30
CA VAL A 750 -19.25 -50.57 37.93
C VAL A 750 -18.81 -50.89 36.46
N LEU A 751 -17.73 -50.17 36.07
CA LEU A 751 -16.59 -50.47 35.17
C LEU A 751 -16.68 -50.57 33.62
N ALA A 752 -15.57 -50.06 33.02
CA ALA A 752 -14.84 -50.50 31.81
C ALA A 752 -15.39 -50.22 30.38
N ALA A 753 -14.57 -50.07 29.32
CA ALA A 753 -13.14 -49.68 29.21
C ALA A 753 -12.66 -49.44 27.74
N ILE A 754 -11.70 -48.51 27.56
CA ILE A 754 -10.48 -48.59 26.70
C ILE A 754 -10.56 -48.66 25.14
N SER A 755 -9.99 -47.63 24.48
CA SER A 755 -9.29 -47.62 23.14
C SER A 755 -10.13 -47.81 21.86
N THR A 756 -9.65 -47.58 20.61
CA THR A 756 -8.29 -47.33 20.01
C THR A 756 -8.25 -46.11 19.03
N LEU A 757 -7.10 -45.85 18.38
CA LEU A 757 -6.79 -44.68 17.54
C LEU A 757 -6.87 -44.91 16.00
N SER A 758 -7.07 -43.82 15.24
CA SER A 758 -6.28 -43.27 14.08
C SER A 758 -5.27 -44.19 13.36
N PRO A 759 -4.98 -44.09 12.02
CA PRO A 759 -4.78 -42.81 11.29
C PRO A 759 -4.99 -42.76 9.73
N ALA A 760 -4.55 -41.64 9.11
CA ALA A 760 -4.07 -41.48 7.71
C ALA A 760 -5.14 -41.37 6.57
N GLN A 761 -4.91 -40.77 5.38
CA GLN A 761 -3.80 -39.90 4.89
C GLN A 761 -4.21 -38.97 3.69
N GLN A 762 -3.23 -38.20 3.22
CA GLN A 762 -3.18 -37.20 2.12
C GLN A 762 -3.91 -37.52 0.79
N VAL A 763 -4.23 -36.46 0.03
CA VAL A 763 -4.67 -36.48 -1.38
C VAL A 763 -3.50 -36.17 -2.32
N HIS A 764 -3.43 -36.83 -3.48
CA HIS A 764 -2.49 -36.48 -4.55
C HIS A 764 -3.10 -36.62 -5.96
N VAL A 765 -2.40 -36.09 -6.96
CA VAL A 765 -2.87 -35.76 -8.33
C VAL A 765 -3.31 -37.00 -9.15
N GLY A 766 -4.37 -36.84 -9.96
CA GLY A 766 -4.78 -37.80 -11.01
C GLY A 766 -5.68 -37.15 -12.06
N THR A 767 -5.48 -37.46 -13.34
CA THR A 767 -6.07 -36.73 -14.49
C THR A 767 -7.03 -37.56 -15.36
N SER A 768 -7.88 -36.83 -16.11
CA SER A 768 -8.39 -37.15 -17.46
C SER A 768 -9.73 -37.90 -17.68
N GLN A 769 -10.51 -37.27 -18.57
CA GLN A 769 -11.14 -37.81 -19.80
C GLN A 769 -12.66 -38.13 -19.92
N HIS A 770 -13.22 -37.49 -20.96
CA HIS A 770 -14.24 -37.93 -21.93
C HIS A 770 -15.77 -37.88 -21.67
N LEU A 771 -16.41 -36.99 -22.47
CA LEU A 771 -17.60 -37.20 -23.34
C LEU A 771 -19.01 -37.37 -22.75
N ALA A 772 -19.73 -36.25 -22.70
CA ALA A 772 -21.00 -35.97 -23.39
C ALA A 772 -22.01 -37.10 -23.73
N SER A 773 -23.28 -36.89 -23.34
CA SER A 773 -24.46 -37.03 -24.23
C SER A 773 -25.74 -36.43 -23.60
N ALA A 774 -26.85 -36.48 -24.35
CA ALA A 774 -28.26 -36.40 -23.93
C ALA A 774 -28.87 -35.05 -23.48
N ARG A 775 -29.54 -34.39 -24.46
CA ARG A 775 -30.90 -33.85 -24.29
C ARG A 775 -31.84 -34.99 -23.81
N ASP A 776 -33.05 -34.77 -23.27
CA ASP A 776 -34.15 -33.98 -23.86
C ASP A 776 -35.39 -33.91 -22.93
N GLN A 777 -36.49 -33.31 -23.41
CA GLN A 777 -37.89 -33.40 -22.92
C GLN A 777 -38.24 -32.80 -21.53
N HIS A 778 -38.75 -31.56 -21.55
CA HIS A 778 -40.22 -31.36 -21.58
C HIS A 778 -40.61 -29.93 -21.99
N ASN A 779 -41.62 -29.82 -22.86
CA ASN A 779 -42.18 -28.55 -23.33
C ASN A 779 -43.59 -28.77 -23.95
N ALA A 780 -44.62 -28.06 -23.47
CA ALA A 780 -45.78 -27.58 -24.24
C ALA A 780 -46.97 -27.16 -23.34
N VAL A 781 -47.32 -25.86 -23.32
CA VAL A 781 -48.72 -25.38 -23.20
C VAL A 781 -48.91 -24.15 -24.12
N THR A 782 -49.40 -24.43 -25.32
CA THR A 782 -50.19 -23.57 -26.27
C THR A 782 -50.04 -22.04 -26.33
N ASN A 783 -49.72 -21.57 -27.55
CA ASN A 783 -49.99 -20.23 -28.10
C ASN A 783 -51.44 -19.73 -27.98
N ARG A 784 -51.63 -18.40 -27.99
CA ARG A 784 -52.56 -17.74 -28.92
C ARG A 784 -52.24 -16.25 -29.18
N ASP A 785 -52.71 -15.78 -30.34
CA ASP A 785 -53.09 -14.39 -30.69
C ASP A 785 -52.03 -13.26 -30.65
N ARG A 786 -51.25 -13.11 -31.75
CA ARG A 786 -51.59 -12.17 -32.86
C ARG A 786 -50.44 -11.94 -33.86
N GLU A 787 -50.67 -12.31 -35.12
CA GLU A 787 -50.07 -11.63 -36.28
C GLU A 787 -51.15 -10.79 -36.98
N HIS A 788 -50.84 -9.55 -37.37
CA HIS A 788 -51.34 -8.89 -38.59
C HIS A 788 -50.80 -7.45 -38.69
N HIS A 789 -49.90 -7.18 -39.64
CA HIS A 789 -50.23 -6.32 -40.79
C HIS A 789 -49.16 -6.39 -41.89
N HIS A 790 -49.51 -5.97 -43.11
CA HIS A 790 -48.73 -6.17 -44.32
C HIS A 790 -47.93 -4.94 -44.80
N ARG A 791 -46.71 -5.23 -45.26
CA ARG A 791 -46.11 -4.83 -46.56
C ARG A 791 -46.72 -3.67 -47.39
N ARG A 792 -45.78 -2.88 -47.94
CA ARG A 792 -45.81 -2.07 -49.19
C ARG A 792 -46.64 -0.78 -49.21
N HIS A 793 -46.01 0.32 -49.61
CA HIS A 793 -46.20 0.87 -50.98
C HIS A 793 -44.99 1.75 -51.40
N HIS A 794 -45.10 2.47 -52.53
CA HIS A 794 -43.99 2.98 -53.35
C HIS A 794 -44.00 4.52 -53.53
N HIS A 795 -42.86 5.04 -54.03
CA HIS A 795 -42.70 6.08 -55.08
C HIS A 795 -42.33 7.55 -54.74
N HIS A 796 -41.30 8.02 -55.49
CA HIS A 796 -40.94 9.41 -55.86
C HIS A 796 -40.36 10.34 -54.77
N HIS A 797 -39.56 11.38 -55.10
CA HIS A 797 -39.31 12.02 -56.42
C HIS A 797 -37.83 12.42 -56.70
N HIS A 798 -37.56 13.06 -57.85
CA HIS A 798 -36.23 13.39 -58.41
C HIS A 798 -35.62 14.74 -57.99
N GLN A 799 -34.28 14.84 -58.00
CA GLN A 799 -33.44 15.76 -58.82
C GLN A 799 -31.94 15.46 -58.53
N HIS A 800 -31.09 14.96 -59.43
CA HIS A 800 -30.50 15.51 -60.68
C HIS A 800 -29.60 16.75 -60.53
N GLN A 801 -28.28 16.57 -60.73
CA GLN A 801 -27.54 17.13 -61.88
C GLN A 801 -26.23 16.36 -62.15
N HIS A 802 -25.55 16.63 -63.27
CA HIS A 802 -24.39 15.86 -63.79
C HIS A 802 -23.17 16.76 -64.10
N HIS A 803 -21.96 16.24 -63.88
CA HIS A 803 -20.89 16.02 -64.87
C HIS A 803 -19.73 15.28 -64.17
N ARG A 804 -19.16 14.17 -64.69
CA ARG A 804 -18.37 13.94 -65.92
C ARG A 804 -17.03 14.68 -65.95
N GLY A 805 -15.94 13.90 -65.95
CA GLY A 805 -14.56 14.33 -66.12
C GLY A 805 -13.61 13.14 -65.97
N ASP A 806 -13.31 12.46 -67.08
CA ASP A 806 -12.19 11.50 -67.15
C ASP A 806 -10.86 12.25 -67.05
N HIS A 807 -9.83 11.63 -66.46
CA HIS A 807 -8.58 11.35 -67.19
C HIS A 807 -7.64 10.43 -66.39
N ARG A 808 -6.74 9.75 -67.12
CA ARG A 808 -5.68 8.87 -66.61
C ARG A 808 -4.39 9.67 -66.37
N ASN A 809 -3.56 9.26 -65.40
CA ASN A 809 -2.24 8.69 -65.70
C ASN A 809 -1.47 8.19 -64.46
N ASP A 810 -0.69 7.14 -64.70
CA ASP A 810 0.63 6.72 -64.18
C ASP A 810 1.34 7.51 -63.05
N GLY A 811 2.08 6.79 -62.20
CA GLY A 811 3.03 7.31 -61.20
C GLY A 811 4.44 7.55 -61.77
N PRO A 812 5.57 7.29 -61.06
CA PRO A 812 5.70 6.61 -59.75
C PRO A 812 6.70 7.27 -58.73
N ALA A 813 6.88 6.59 -57.59
CA ALA A 813 8.09 6.50 -56.74
C ALA A 813 8.78 7.76 -56.15
N GLY A 814 9.00 7.75 -54.83
CA GLY A 814 9.88 8.70 -54.12
C GLY A 814 9.85 8.56 -52.58
N HIS A 815 10.71 7.71 -52.02
CA HIS A 815 11.03 7.65 -50.58
C HIS A 815 11.95 8.83 -50.16
N PRO A 816 12.17 9.14 -48.86
CA PRO A 816 11.90 8.34 -47.64
C PRO A 816 10.50 8.53 -47.05
#